data_AF-A0A2D7YR00-F1
#
_entry.id   AF-A0A2D7YR00-F1
#
_cell.length_a   1.000
_cell.length_b   1.000
_cell.length_c   1.000
_cell.angle_alpha   90.00
_cell.angle_beta   90.00
_cell.angle_gamma   90.00
#
_symmetry.space_group_name_H-M   'P 1'
#
loop_
_entity.id
_entity.type
_entity.pdbx_description
1 polymer ?
#
loop_
_entity_poly.entity_id
_entity_poly.type
_entity_poly.pdbx_seq_one_letter_code
_entity_poly.pdbx_strand_id
1 'polypeptide(L)'
;MTVHYVDYEGAAGTEDGSSFANRAFKVEDLTLTAGDEVRIKKTSDPTSLGTGHVRRAPPPPGYNLLSKSGSNITYSSTDGETKLTSMGNGWLTGDIIHIYHNDSTAGKSISGLWRVTVESGTETNASLKLDNFPGPSDTTASSTTFRWHACTNAIYLSTDDLTKSIACRDAYRGSWTATGTGVSTDYSYPTSYSSFTQSHDYIVFTGRDRFVIGTGASNGKLAYYQLPSALDLSSYQQVSFNFRQSLSNNGNSNKFSLRLCTDTSGDTSVHTIPIDYKNQDQNTWTGLTVDLGTNLNSSIQSIALYQDSTPASSQTIYLQNIIACKASSAADSITLDKLVGLNTSDDTAWYPVQFIWDNILFLKTQSRGKNPFGYYGSNAASFSATNTSATIYQREQVRPYDSSVNQNDASSWDGPSASGTEASPITISGGWDATSMSTRNGKTCIEFNGSMSPLDPSGNHVEISHIYLTNFGDVFASSGAYQKWSDIGLSHFDTGFVFNSSNTDVKGVGLDFIIGVNTGQRSISMRSNSTFTGNKSDFYIKQAVGHSYSGYILNSAANAGHSSWSLVNAVACGCRPVRTEANSSIHIDTLKWGYNSQTSQHLYSYGTLSIDTFDCENFYYECLDVGGICNISDFNYTPDTTFSTDYYYRYGANMGPTYSFRSVNGLIKIADIGTFKGRIYVNGGRVQVKGSTESFTKSLVTGGILESIDHEGVSGANKAFFSSGNTVANETTTRHTASGVAWKCTQTGSCTLSLGKIVVSANSAVTVGIWTYKSHASNAKATLKIPADPLRGLALQTVDTSSTSANTWVKIEKTFTPTLAGPIEIQVEMQNLTSSNYVIIDDLEVSQA
;
A
#
# COMPACT_ATOMS: atom_id res chain seq x y z
N MET A 1 -29.67 -24.82 12.64
CA MET A 1 -29.48 -23.37 12.78
C MET A 1 -29.64 -23.00 14.24
N THR A 2 -28.52 -22.99 14.94
CA THR A 2 -28.38 -22.42 16.28
C THR A 2 -27.77 -21.03 16.13
N VAL A 3 -28.22 -20.08 16.95
CA VAL A 3 -27.59 -18.76 17.05
C VAL A 3 -26.63 -18.78 18.23
N HIS A 4 -25.37 -18.49 17.97
CA HIS A 4 -24.30 -18.39 18.94
C HIS A 4 -23.92 -16.93 19.19
N TYR A 5 -23.54 -16.60 20.41
CA TYR A 5 -23.24 -15.24 20.85
C TYR A 5 -21.80 -15.13 21.32
N VAL A 6 -21.06 -14.13 20.81
CA VAL A 6 -19.65 -13.88 21.14
C VAL A 6 -19.45 -12.45 21.64
N ASP A 7 -18.81 -12.32 22.80
CA ASP A 7 -18.42 -11.06 23.42
C ASP A 7 -16.98 -11.13 23.93
N TYR A 8 -16.08 -10.61 23.12
CA TYR A 8 -14.65 -10.55 23.42
C TYR A 8 -14.30 -9.55 24.55
N GLU A 9 -15.23 -8.71 25.02
CA GLU A 9 -15.00 -7.85 26.19
C GLU A 9 -15.26 -8.61 27.51
N GLY A 10 -15.85 -9.80 27.43
CA GLY A 10 -16.07 -10.67 28.57
C GLY A 10 -17.13 -11.74 28.31
N ALA A 11 -16.74 -12.99 28.50
CA ALA A 11 -17.66 -14.12 28.48
C ALA A 11 -18.67 -14.02 29.63
N ALA A 12 -19.77 -14.76 29.51
CA ALA A 12 -20.73 -14.89 30.60
C ALA A 12 -21.28 -16.31 30.71
N GLY A 13 -21.79 -16.62 31.90
CA GLY A 13 -22.48 -17.88 32.15
C GLY A 13 -21.56 -19.09 31.96
N THR A 14 -21.96 -20.01 31.09
CA THR A 14 -21.20 -21.22 30.73
C THR A 14 -20.17 -21.00 29.63
N GLU A 15 -20.12 -19.80 29.02
CA GLU A 15 -19.18 -19.42 27.96
C GLU A 15 -19.27 -20.26 26.68
N ASP A 16 -20.38 -20.97 26.47
CA ASP A 16 -20.60 -21.88 25.33
C ASP A 16 -21.26 -21.21 24.11
N GLY A 17 -21.61 -19.93 24.23
CA GLY A 17 -22.28 -19.16 23.19
C GLY A 17 -23.76 -19.49 22.98
N SER A 18 -24.35 -20.42 23.73
CA SER A 18 -25.72 -20.94 23.50
C SER A 18 -26.85 -19.92 23.70
N SER A 19 -26.56 -18.81 24.39
CA SER A 19 -27.47 -17.70 24.60
C SER A 19 -26.69 -16.42 24.87
N PHE A 20 -27.34 -15.26 24.80
CA PHE A 20 -26.72 -13.98 25.18
C PHE A 20 -26.19 -13.98 26.65
N ALA A 21 -26.87 -14.71 27.55
CA ALA A 21 -26.44 -14.89 28.93
C ALA A 21 -25.24 -15.83 29.08
N ASN A 22 -25.03 -16.74 28.11
CA ASN A 22 -23.93 -17.71 28.06
C ASN A 22 -22.93 -17.39 26.93
N ARG A 23 -22.81 -16.12 26.53
CA ARG A 23 -21.97 -15.73 25.38
C ARG A 23 -20.52 -16.18 25.56
N ALA A 24 -19.95 -16.73 24.50
CA ALA A 24 -18.57 -17.19 24.47
C ALA A 24 -17.60 -16.00 24.39
N PHE A 25 -16.37 -16.22 24.84
CA PHE A 25 -15.32 -15.21 24.72
C PHE A 25 -14.88 -15.06 23.26
N LYS A 26 -14.66 -16.17 22.55
CA LYS A 26 -14.21 -16.20 21.16
C LYS A 26 -14.94 -17.25 20.34
N VAL A 27 -14.88 -17.09 19.01
CA VAL A 27 -15.54 -18.00 18.05
C VAL A 27 -14.99 -19.43 18.13
N GLU A 28 -13.72 -19.61 18.48
CA GLU A 28 -13.07 -20.92 18.64
C GLU A 28 -13.66 -21.78 19.76
N ASP A 29 -14.27 -21.14 20.77
CA ASP A 29 -14.88 -21.86 21.89
C ASP A 29 -16.23 -22.47 21.50
N LEU A 30 -16.76 -22.13 20.31
CA LEU A 30 -18.04 -22.60 19.83
C LEU A 30 -17.92 -23.93 19.10
N THR A 31 -18.85 -24.83 19.37
CA THR A 31 -19.07 -26.02 18.53
C THR A 31 -20.09 -25.68 17.43
N LEU A 32 -19.60 -25.43 16.22
CA LEU A 32 -20.46 -25.03 15.09
C LEU A 32 -20.85 -26.21 14.19
N THR A 33 -22.04 -26.13 13.62
CA THR A 33 -22.58 -27.06 12.62
C THR A 33 -23.15 -26.31 11.42
N ALA A 34 -23.44 -27.02 10.32
CA ALA A 34 -23.97 -26.40 9.12
C ALA A 34 -25.29 -25.63 9.39
N GLY A 35 -25.35 -24.38 8.91
CA GLY A 35 -26.47 -23.48 9.10
C GLY A 35 -26.46 -22.71 10.42
N ASP A 36 -25.42 -22.81 11.25
CA ASP A 36 -25.32 -22.00 12.46
C ASP A 36 -24.97 -20.54 12.15
N GLU A 37 -25.44 -19.64 13.03
CA GLU A 37 -25.18 -18.21 12.98
C GLU A 37 -24.36 -17.80 14.21
N VAL A 38 -23.26 -17.09 14.03
CA VAL A 38 -22.43 -16.52 15.09
C VAL A 38 -22.56 -15.00 15.06
N ARG A 39 -23.03 -14.44 16.17
CA ARG A 39 -23.23 -13.01 16.37
C ARG A 39 -22.15 -12.47 17.29
N ILE A 40 -21.33 -11.58 16.76
CA ILE A 40 -20.26 -10.92 17.50
C ILE A 40 -20.72 -9.51 17.88
N LYS A 41 -20.61 -9.18 19.16
CA LYS A 41 -20.91 -7.86 19.72
C LYS A 41 -20.20 -6.74 18.94
N LYS A 42 -20.91 -5.65 18.65
CA LYS A 42 -20.31 -4.44 18.09
C LYS A 42 -19.35 -3.80 19.08
N THR A 43 -18.31 -3.17 18.57
CA THR A 43 -17.55 -2.20 19.37
C THR A 43 -18.38 -0.94 19.57
N SER A 44 -18.06 -0.16 20.60
CA SER A 44 -18.72 1.12 20.83
C SER A 44 -18.64 2.01 19.59
N ASP A 45 -19.67 2.83 19.39
CA ASP A 45 -19.71 3.74 18.26
C ASP A 45 -18.60 4.81 18.42
N PRO A 46 -18.02 5.31 17.30
CA PRO A 46 -17.01 6.34 17.36
C PRO A 46 -17.42 7.55 18.20
N THR A 47 -16.50 8.02 19.03
CA THR A 47 -16.70 9.24 19.83
C THR A 47 -15.73 10.31 19.37
N SER A 48 -16.19 11.54 19.25
CA SER A 48 -15.33 12.65 18.82
C SER A 48 -14.36 13.06 19.93
N LEU A 49 -13.08 13.20 19.56
CA LEU A 49 -12.02 13.82 20.37
C LEU A 49 -11.97 15.35 20.18
N GLY A 50 -12.89 15.93 19.41
CA GLY A 50 -12.89 17.33 19.02
C GLY A 50 -12.21 17.60 17.68
N THR A 51 -11.73 18.83 17.50
CA THR A 51 -11.05 19.29 16.29
C THR A 51 -9.55 19.02 16.38
N GLY A 52 -8.94 18.71 15.24
CA GLY A 52 -7.51 18.60 15.09
C GLY A 52 -7.04 18.89 13.66
N HIS A 53 -5.74 18.80 13.46
CA HIS A 53 -5.08 18.86 12.17
C HIS A 53 -4.48 17.49 11.84
N VAL A 54 -4.70 17.06 10.60
CA VAL A 54 -4.03 15.91 9.98
C VAL A 54 -3.35 16.35 8.71
N ARG A 55 -2.24 15.69 8.41
CA ARG A 55 -1.48 16.00 7.21
C ARG A 55 -1.47 14.81 6.29
N ARG A 56 -1.83 15.03 5.02
CA ARG A 56 -1.57 14.03 3.99
C ARG A 56 -0.07 13.85 3.89
N ALA A 57 0.36 12.61 4.04
CA ALA A 57 1.74 12.26 3.83
C ALA A 57 2.21 12.79 2.46
N PRO A 58 3.27 13.61 2.39
CA PRO A 58 3.93 13.81 1.12
C PRO A 58 4.37 12.43 0.61
N PRO A 59 4.43 12.23 -0.73
CA PRO A 59 4.97 11.01 -1.30
C PRO A 59 6.30 10.73 -0.59
N PRO A 60 6.47 9.52 -0.03
CA PRO A 60 7.61 9.25 0.84
C PRO A 60 8.89 9.54 0.06
N PRO A 61 9.79 10.38 0.58
CA PRO A 61 11.05 10.67 -0.08
C PRO A 61 11.73 9.33 -0.41
N GLY A 62 12.00 9.06 -1.69
CA GLY A 62 12.60 7.80 -2.14
C GLY A 62 13.86 7.47 -1.35
N TYR A 63 14.27 6.20 -1.37
CA TYR A 63 15.34 5.60 -0.54
C TYR A 63 16.59 6.49 -0.26
N ASN A 64 16.95 7.42 -1.14
CA ASN A 64 18.11 8.34 -1.00
C ASN A 64 17.81 9.75 -0.46
N LEU A 65 16.55 10.18 -0.39
CA LEU A 65 16.17 11.53 0.04
C LEU A 65 16.16 11.68 1.59
N LEU A 66 16.24 10.57 2.31
CA LEU A 66 16.35 10.51 3.78
C LEU A 66 17.77 10.79 4.32
N SER A 67 18.73 11.06 3.44
CA SER A 67 20.07 11.50 3.81
C SER A 67 20.51 12.65 2.91
N LYS A 68 20.06 13.87 3.21
CA LYS A 68 20.66 15.07 2.61
C LYS A 68 21.98 15.36 3.34
N SER A 69 23.09 14.91 2.77
CA SER A 69 24.43 15.38 3.17
C SER A 69 24.53 16.87 2.83
N GLY A 70 24.41 17.75 3.81
CA GLY A 70 24.54 19.21 3.60
C GLY A 70 23.61 20.11 4.42
N SER A 71 22.78 19.57 5.32
CA SER A 71 22.07 20.41 6.29
C SER A 71 23.02 20.91 7.38
N ASN A 72 23.11 22.23 7.59
CA ASN A 72 23.90 22.79 8.68
C ASN A 72 23.03 22.93 9.94
N ILE A 73 23.64 22.64 11.10
CA ILE A 73 23.04 22.91 12.41
C ILE A 73 23.73 24.14 13.00
N THR A 74 22.93 25.12 13.38
CA THR A 74 23.38 26.22 14.23
C THR A 74 22.82 25.99 15.62
N TYR A 75 23.67 25.51 16.53
CA TYR A 75 23.29 25.36 17.93
C TYR A 75 23.13 26.73 18.57
N SER A 76 22.13 26.83 19.46
CA SER A 76 22.01 27.95 20.37
C SER A 76 21.81 27.47 21.80
N SER A 77 22.47 28.12 22.75
CA SER A 77 22.24 27.93 24.18
C SER A 77 20.88 28.47 24.63
N THR A 78 20.26 29.34 23.82
CA THR A 78 18.90 29.83 24.04
C THR A 78 17.91 28.75 23.62
N ASP A 79 16.97 28.45 24.51
CA ASP A 79 15.96 27.43 24.29
C ASP A 79 15.09 27.78 23.07
N GLY A 80 14.87 26.80 22.18
CA GLY A 80 14.10 27.01 20.95
C GLY A 80 14.85 27.69 19.80
N GLU A 81 16.10 28.13 20.00
CA GLU A 81 16.85 28.90 19.00
C GLU A 81 17.86 28.07 18.19
N THR A 82 17.94 26.75 18.41
CA THR A 82 18.78 25.87 17.59
C THR A 82 18.14 25.65 16.22
N LYS A 83 18.89 25.90 15.14
CA LYS A 83 18.38 25.95 13.77
C LYS A 83 18.93 24.84 12.90
N LEU A 84 18.07 24.29 12.05
CA LEU A 84 18.40 23.42 10.93
C LEU A 84 18.18 24.17 9.63
N THR A 85 19.18 24.16 8.76
CA THR A 85 19.10 24.80 7.44
C THR A 85 19.02 23.74 6.33
N SER A 86 18.47 24.12 5.17
CA SER A 86 18.40 23.27 3.96
C SER A 86 17.48 22.04 4.07
N MET A 87 16.44 22.10 4.90
CA MET A 87 15.52 20.98 5.22
C MET A 87 14.49 20.65 4.12
N GLY A 88 14.53 21.33 2.97
CA GLY A 88 13.56 21.13 1.89
C GLY A 88 12.20 21.76 2.16
N ASN A 89 11.21 21.43 1.32
CA ASN A 89 9.95 22.16 1.20
C ASN A 89 8.83 21.59 2.05
N GLY A 90 7.84 22.44 2.36
CA GLY A 90 6.53 22.03 2.86
C GLY A 90 6.40 21.89 4.37
N TRP A 91 7.37 22.32 5.17
CA TRP A 91 7.24 22.35 6.63
C TRP A 91 6.31 23.48 7.09
N LEU A 92 5.55 23.22 8.15
CA LEU A 92 4.70 24.17 8.85
C LEU A 92 5.15 24.27 10.31
N THR A 93 5.02 25.46 10.89
CA THR A 93 5.24 25.63 12.34
C THR A 93 4.29 24.71 13.10
N GLY A 94 4.84 23.94 14.03
CA GLY A 94 4.13 22.92 14.80
C GLY A 94 4.28 21.49 14.26
N ASP A 95 4.83 21.30 13.05
CA ASP A 95 5.18 19.98 12.56
C ASP A 95 6.14 19.26 13.53
N ILE A 96 6.10 17.93 13.52
CA ILE A 96 7.09 17.12 14.23
C ILE A 96 8.09 16.59 13.23
N ILE A 97 9.36 16.84 13.52
CA ILE A 97 10.47 16.21 12.83
C ILE A 97 11.13 15.21 13.76
N HIS A 98 11.57 14.13 13.17
CA HIS A 98 12.41 13.17 13.81
C HIS A 98 13.84 13.34 13.28
N ILE A 99 14.83 13.45 14.17
CA ILE A 99 16.26 13.57 13.85
C ILE A 99 17.04 12.40 14.45
N TYR A 100 18.00 11.87 13.71
CA TYR A 100 18.89 10.79 14.14
C TYR A 100 20.26 10.90 13.46
N HIS A 101 21.22 10.06 13.87
CA HIS A 101 22.60 10.09 13.36
C HIS A 101 23.33 11.41 13.62
N ASN A 102 22.90 12.22 14.60
CA ASN A 102 23.69 13.38 14.98
C ASN A 102 24.84 12.94 15.90
N ASP A 103 25.93 12.46 15.29
CA ASP A 103 27.17 12.05 15.95
C ASP A 103 28.05 13.26 16.32
N SER A 104 27.45 14.43 16.61
CA SER A 104 28.24 15.62 16.87
C SER A 104 29.08 15.45 18.13
N THR A 105 30.36 15.80 18.04
CA THR A 105 31.33 15.74 19.14
C THR A 105 31.08 16.81 20.23
N ALA A 106 30.03 17.63 20.07
CA ALA A 106 29.71 18.78 20.93
C ALA A 106 28.89 18.45 22.19
N GLY A 107 28.81 17.17 22.59
CA GLY A 107 28.34 16.76 23.92
C GLY A 107 26.83 16.64 24.13
N LYS A 108 25.99 17.21 23.25
CA LYS A 108 24.55 16.93 23.20
C LYS A 108 24.11 16.65 21.76
N SER A 109 23.63 15.44 21.51
CA SER A 109 23.02 15.10 20.23
C SER A 109 21.69 15.85 20.08
N ILE A 110 21.29 16.21 18.85
CA ILE A 110 19.91 16.60 18.53
C ILE A 110 19.06 15.39 18.12
N SER A 111 19.55 14.16 18.32
CA SER A 111 18.79 12.97 17.96
C SER A 111 17.57 12.85 18.87
N GLY A 112 16.38 12.80 18.28
CA GLY A 112 15.12 12.83 19.02
C GLY A 112 13.96 13.29 18.14
N LEU A 113 12.78 13.38 18.76
CA LEU A 113 11.63 14.02 18.15
C LEU A 113 11.58 15.48 18.58
N TRP A 114 11.24 16.37 17.65
CA TRP A 114 11.19 17.81 17.88
C TRP A 114 9.97 18.42 17.22
N ARG A 115 9.26 19.28 17.95
CA ARG A 115 8.37 20.25 17.31
C ARG A 115 9.22 21.33 16.65
N VAL A 116 8.82 21.77 15.46
CA VAL A 116 9.58 22.79 14.72
C VAL A 116 8.83 24.08 14.52
N THR A 117 9.56 25.18 14.61
CA THR A 117 9.11 26.49 14.18
C THR A 117 9.78 26.87 12.85
N VAL A 118 8.98 27.22 11.84
CA VAL A 118 9.48 27.64 10.52
C VAL A 118 9.81 29.13 10.58
N GLU A 119 11.09 29.50 10.42
CA GLU A 119 11.54 30.87 10.68
C GLU A 119 11.39 31.82 9.47
N SER A 120 11.69 31.34 8.27
CA SER A 120 11.51 32.01 6.97
C SER A 120 12.14 31.17 5.85
N GLY A 121 11.68 31.38 4.61
CA GLY A 121 12.24 30.76 3.41
C GLY A 121 11.21 30.63 2.29
N THR A 122 11.66 30.69 1.04
CA THR A 122 10.89 30.13 -0.08
C THR A 122 10.77 28.63 0.10
N GLU A 123 9.81 28.01 -0.60
CA GLU A 123 9.56 26.56 -0.49
C GLU A 123 10.86 25.73 -0.49
N THR A 124 11.87 26.09 -1.28
CA THR A 124 13.12 25.34 -1.45
C THR A 124 14.14 25.33 -0.29
N ASN A 125 14.09 26.26 0.67
CA ASN A 125 15.16 26.44 1.68
C ASN A 125 14.64 26.90 3.06
N ALA A 126 13.55 26.31 3.55
CA ALA A 126 13.07 26.63 4.90
C ALA A 126 14.13 26.31 5.97
N SER A 127 14.34 27.25 6.90
CA SER A 127 15.07 27.00 8.14
C SER A 127 14.09 26.63 9.24
N LEU A 128 14.40 25.57 9.99
CA LEU A 128 13.58 25.06 11.09
C LEU A 128 14.28 25.32 12.42
N LYS A 129 13.56 25.83 13.40
CA LYS A 129 13.98 25.85 14.80
C LYS A 129 13.49 24.59 15.51
N LEU A 130 14.30 24.05 16.42
CA LEU A 130 13.90 22.96 17.31
C LEU A 130 13.32 23.55 18.59
N ASP A 131 12.00 23.45 18.75
CA ASP A 131 11.31 24.00 19.92
C ASP A 131 11.78 23.30 21.21
N ASN A 132 11.99 24.08 22.27
CA ASN A 132 12.43 23.61 23.59
C ASN A 132 13.76 22.80 23.59
N PHE A 133 14.63 23.05 22.60
CA PHE A 133 15.99 22.51 22.59
C PHE A 133 17.03 23.57 22.98
N PRO A 134 17.65 23.47 24.17
CA PRO A 134 18.84 24.22 24.50
C PRO A 134 20.08 23.48 23.98
N GLY A 135 20.64 23.97 22.89
CA GLY A 135 21.92 23.51 22.35
C GLY A 135 23.06 23.62 23.37
N PRO A 136 24.14 22.83 23.21
CA PRO A 136 25.24 22.81 24.17
C PRO A 136 26.05 24.11 24.20
N SER A 137 25.99 24.92 23.14
CA SER A 137 26.67 26.21 23.00
C SER A 137 26.09 27.00 21.83
N ASP A 138 26.35 28.31 21.76
CA ASP A 138 26.06 29.13 20.58
C ASP A 138 27.14 28.95 19.51
N THR A 139 27.13 27.80 18.82
CA THR A 139 28.12 27.46 17.79
C THR A 139 27.46 26.90 16.53
N THR A 140 28.03 27.22 15.36
CA THR A 140 27.62 26.59 14.10
C THR A 140 28.49 25.36 13.84
N ALA A 141 27.88 24.18 13.77
CA ALA A 141 28.56 22.95 13.39
C ALA A 141 28.37 22.72 11.88
N SER A 142 29.40 23.00 11.09
CA SER A 142 29.35 22.98 9.61
C SER A 142 29.61 21.60 8.98
N SER A 143 29.55 20.49 9.72
CA SER A 143 29.93 19.17 9.17
C SER A 143 29.22 17.94 9.74
N THR A 144 28.16 18.09 10.53
CA THR A 144 27.48 16.93 11.11
C THR A 144 26.44 16.39 10.15
N THR A 145 26.67 15.20 9.60
CA THR A 145 25.65 14.47 8.85
C THR A 145 24.59 13.96 9.81
N PHE A 146 23.49 14.69 9.99
CA PHE A 146 22.29 14.13 10.60
C PHE A 146 21.33 13.65 9.52
N ARG A 147 20.42 12.77 9.91
CA ARG A 147 19.29 12.35 9.08
C ARG A 147 18.01 12.76 9.77
N TRP A 148 16.96 12.97 9.00
CA TRP A 148 15.68 13.39 9.52
C TRP A 148 14.52 12.77 8.75
N HIS A 149 13.36 12.71 9.40
CA HIS A 149 12.08 12.28 8.82
C HIS A 149 10.97 13.21 9.27
N ALA A 150 10.02 13.49 8.38
CA ALA A 150 8.76 14.09 8.76
C ALA A 150 7.88 13.05 9.45
N CYS A 151 7.33 13.37 10.63
CA CYS A 151 6.35 12.52 11.29
C CYS A 151 4.98 12.74 10.67
N THR A 152 4.74 12.06 9.54
CA THR A 152 3.50 12.17 8.75
C THR A 152 2.43 11.19 9.22
N ASN A 153 2.76 10.34 10.19
CA ASN A 153 1.86 9.45 10.91
C ASN A 153 1.37 10.10 12.22
N ALA A 154 1.00 11.38 12.20
CA ALA A 154 0.60 12.11 13.39
C ALA A 154 -0.75 12.83 13.20
N ILE A 155 -1.53 12.89 14.29
CA ILE A 155 -2.72 13.74 14.43
C ILE A 155 -2.42 14.79 15.49
N TYR A 156 -2.74 16.04 15.20
CA TYR A 156 -2.54 17.18 16.10
C TYR A 156 -3.88 17.64 16.65
N LEU A 157 -4.20 17.34 17.90
CA LEU A 157 -5.45 17.74 18.52
C LEU A 157 -5.40 19.22 18.92
N SER A 158 -6.53 19.92 18.86
CA SER A 158 -6.60 21.32 19.29
C SER A 158 -6.62 21.49 20.83
N THR A 159 -6.67 20.39 21.58
CA THR A 159 -6.79 20.39 23.05
C THR A 159 -5.55 19.77 23.68
N ASP A 160 -4.94 20.47 24.63
CA ASP A 160 -3.67 20.07 25.26
C ASP A 160 -3.83 19.30 26.57
N ASP A 161 -5.05 19.14 27.09
CA ASP A 161 -5.31 18.57 28.43
C ASP A 161 -5.78 17.10 28.44
N LEU A 162 -5.78 16.45 27.27
CA LEU A 162 -6.33 15.11 27.07
C LEU A 162 -5.55 14.04 27.85
N THR A 163 -4.23 14.20 27.90
CA THR A 163 -3.33 13.31 28.65
C THR A 163 -2.28 14.13 29.39
N LYS A 164 -1.65 13.53 30.39
CA LYS A 164 -0.52 14.11 31.11
C LYS A 164 0.65 13.15 31.14
N SER A 165 1.81 13.58 30.64
CA SER A 165 3.05 12.79 30.75
C SER A 165 3.46 12.60 32.21
N ILE A 166 3.71 11.35 32.59
CA ILE A 166 4.26 10.98 33.90
C ILE A 166 5.75 10.71 33.76
N ALA A 167 6.15 9.80 32.87
CA ALA A 167 7.54 9.38 32.68
C ALA A 167 7.78 8.71 31.32
N CYS A 168 9.05 8.44 31.00
CA CYS A 168 9.46 7.68 29.81
C CYS A 168 9.03 8.29 28.46
N ARG A 169 8.83 9.62 28.42
CA ARG A 169 8.46 10.37 27.21
C ARG A 169 9.64 11.08 26.55
N ASP A 170 10.44 11.80 27.33
CA ASP A 170 11.40 12.79 26.81
C ASP A 170 12.79 12.20 26.55
N ALA A 171 13.38 12.63 25.43
CA ALA A 171 14.80 12.47 25.20
C ALA A 171 15.58 13.26 26.28
N TYR A 172 16.66 12.69 26.82
CA TYR A 172 17.56 13.35 27.78
C TYR A 172 17.05 13.52 29.22
N ARG A 173 16.21 12.62 29.70
CA ARG A 173 15.90 12.54 31.13
C ARG A 173 16.92 11.70 31.90
N GLY A 174 16.92 11.85 33.23
CA GLY A 174 17.69 10.97 34.12
C GLY A 174 17.19 9.52 34.07
N SER A 175 18.11 8.57 34.27
CA SER A 175 17.79 7.14 34.36
C SER A 175 16.98 6.82 35.62
N TRP A 176 16.27 5.69 35.60
CA TRP A 176 15.68 5.12 36.81
C TRP A 176 16.77 4.72 37.80
N THR A 177 16.52 4.92 39.09
CA THR A 177 17.38 4.46 40.18
C THR A 177 16.99 3.03 40.55
N ALA A 178 17.85 2.06 40.22
CA ALA A 178 17.67 0.67 40.62
C ALA A 178 17.76 0.50 42.14
N THR A 179 16.96 -0.41 42.71
CA THR A 179 16.92 -0.70 44.14
C THR A 179 17.08 -2.19 44.37
N GLY A 180 18.04 -2.55 45.24
CA GLY A 180 18.33 -3.94 45.58
C GLY A 180 19.34 -4.62 44.64
N THR A 181 19.71 -5.84 45.00
CA THR A 181 20.64 -6.69 44.23
C THR A 181 19.90 -7.37 43.07
N GLY A 182 20.55 -7.49 41.92
CA GLY A 182 20.00 -8.23 40.77
C GLY A 182 19.05 -7.43 39.89
N VAL A 183 18.91 -6.12 40.11
CA VAL A 183 18.19 -5.21 39.20
C VAL A 183 19.21 -4.23 38.60
N SER A 184 19.17 -4.06 37.28
CA SER A 184 19.83 -2.93 36.62
C SER A 184 18.86 -2.18 35.75
N THR A 185 19.05 -0.87 35.69
CA THR A 185 18.27 0.05 34.87
C THR A 185 19.20 0.70 33.85
N ASP A 186 18.70 0.86 32.64
CA ASP A 186 19.38 1.57 31.58
C ASP A 186 18.38 2.44 30.83
N TYR A 187 18.79 3.65 30.49
CA TYR A 187 18.05 4.51 29.60
C TYR A 187 18.87 4.65 28.33
N SER A 188 18.36 4.10 27.24
CA SER A 188 19.02 4.13 25.93
C SER A 188 18.14 4.84 24.92
N TYR A 189 18.76 5.62 24.06
CA TYR A 189 18.14 6.13 22.85
C TYR A 189 18.95 5.64 21.64
N PRO A 190 18.30 5.42 20.49
CA PRO A 190 19.00 4.96 19.30
C PRO A 190 19.96 6.05 18.83
N THR A 191 21.26 5.78 18.91
CA THR A 191 22.31 6.67 18.38
C THR A 191 22.51 6.45 16.88
N SER A 192 22.09 5.28 16.36
CA SER A 192 22.19 4.96 14.95
C SER A 192 20.89 4.38 14.36
N TYR A 193 20.79 4.41 13.05
CA TYR A 193 19.75 3.84 12.23
C TYR A 193 19.82 2.32 12.23
N SER A 194 21.03 1.74 12.22
CA SER A 194 21.20 0.30 12.33
C SER A 194 20.74 -0.21 13.70
N SER A 195 21.13 0.49 14.78
CA SER A 195 20.64 0.17 16.13
C SER A 195 19.14 0.32 16.22
N PHE A 196 18.55 1.29 15.54
CA PHE A 196 17.10 1.46 15.51
C PHE A 196 16.35 0.39 14.71
N THR A 197 16.78 0.13 13.48
CA THR A 197 16.07 -0.76 12.54
C THR A 197 16.18 -2.24 12.89
N GLN A 198 17.26 -2.66 13.57
CA GLN A 198 17.52 -4.07 13.82
C GLN A 198 17.08 -4.55 15.21
N SER A 199 16.99 -3.64 16.18
CA SER A 199 16.83 -4.04 17.58
C SER A 199 15.37 -4.16 18.03
N HIS A 200 14.41 -3.65 17.24
CA HIS A 200 12.98 -3.52 17.62
C HIS A 200 12.77 -2.79 18.97
N ASP A 201 13.80 -2.12 19.45
CA ASP A 201 13.96 -1.68 20.83
C ASP A 201 13.21 -0.40 21.15
N TYR A 202 12.76 0.32 20.14
CA TYR A 202 12.23 1.66 20.27
C TYR A 202 10.92 1.79 19.50
N ILE A 203 9.88 2.34 20.13
CA ILE A 203 8.65 2.74 19.44
C ILE A 203 8.90 4.05 18.69
N VAL A 204 9.42 5.04 19.40
CA VAL A 204 9.82 6.35 18.89
C VAL A 204 11.24 6.70 19.39
N PHE A 205 11.87 7.68 18.74
CA PHE A 205 13.27 8.09 18.99
C PHE A 205 13.48 8.87 20.30
N THR A 206 12.49 8.91 21.19
CA THR A 206 12.64 9.58 22.49
C THR A 206 13.34 8.72 23.54
N GLY A 207 13.86 7.55 23.17
CA GLY A 207 14.56 6.63 24.06
C GLY A 207 13.63 5.77 24.88
N ARG A 208 14.16 4.70 25.49
CA ARG A 208 13.41 3.70 26.25
C ARG A 208 14.04 3.47 27.62
N ASP A 209 13.22 2.99 28.53
CA ASP A 209 13.68 2.51 29.83
C ASP A 209 13.75 1.01 29.82
N ARG A 210 14.91 0.48 30.16
CA ARG A 210 15.20 -0.94 30.21
C ARG A 210 15.49 -1.33 31.65
N PHE A 211 14.85 -2.39 32.09
CA PHE A 211 15.03 -2.99 33.41
C PHE A 211 15.46 -4.43 33.23
N VAL A 212 16.67 -4.79 33.66
CA VAL A 212 17.12 -6.18 33.70
C VAL A 212 16.94 -6.69 35.12
N ILE A 213 16.06 -7.66 35.29
CA ILE A 213 15.63 -8.22 36.57
C ILE A 213 16.12 -9.65 36.63
N GLY A 214 17.17 -9.90 37.42
CA GLY A 214 17.71 -11.22 37.68
C GLY A 214 16.78 -12.05 38.59
N THR A 215 16.96 -13.37 38.58
CA THR A 215 16.20 -14.30 39.44
C THR A 215 16.43 -14.07 40.95
N GLY A 216 17.52 -13.38 41.31
CA GLY A 216 17.82 -12.98 42.69
C GLY A 216 17.21 -11.66 43.15
N ALA A 217 16.41 -10.98 42.31
CA ALA A 217 15.72 -9.76 42.70
C ALA A 217 14.65 -10.05 43.76
N SER A 218 14.69 -9.31 44.88
CA SER A 218 13.70 -9.42 45.94
C SER A 218 12.34 -8.85 45.52
N ASN A 219 11.25 -9.41 46.05
CA ASN A 219 9.93 -8.79 45.93
C ASN A 219 9.94 -7.38 46.57
N GLY A 220 9.14 -6.48 46.04
CA GLY A 220 9.10 -5.07 46.44
C GLY A 220 9.60 -4.13 45.34
N LYS A 221 10.10 -2.96 45.75
CA LYS A 221 10.59 -1.92 44.82
C LYS A 221 11.83 -2.40 44.08
N LEU A 222 11.78 -2.38 42.76
CA LEU A 222 12.90 -2.73 41.88
C LEU A 222 13.65 -1.49 41.38
N ALA A 223 12.92 -0.43 41.07
CA ALA A 223 13.48 0.84 40.63
C ALA A 223 12.48 1.97 40.82
N TYR A 224 12.96 3.20 40.87
CA TYR A 224 12.10 4.39 40.85
C TYR A 224 12.68 5.51 40.00
N TYR A 225 11.80 6.38 39.53
CA TYR A 225 12.14 7.61 38.85
C TYR A 225 11.50 8.78 39.60
N GLN A 226 12.35 9.64 40.15
CA GLN A 226 11.93 10.89 40.78
C GLN A 226 11.49 11.87 39.68
N LEU A 227 10.28 12.43 39.83
CA LEU A 227 9.80 13.46 38.92
C LEU A 227 10.53 14.78 39.18
N PRO A 228 10.75 15.62 38.15
CA PRO A 228 11.40 16.92 38.33
C PRO A 228 10.66 17.85 39.29
N SER A 229 9.34 17.68 39.41
CA SER A 229 8.47 18.42 40.33
C SER A 229 7.22 17.58 40.65
N ALA A 230 6.48 17.98 41.70
CA ALA A 230 5.20 17.34 42.01
C ALA A 230 4.21 17.53 40.85
N LEU A 231 3.56 16.44 40.46
CA LEU A 231 2.64 16.37 39.33
C LEU A 231 1.21 16.18 39.84
N ASP A 232 0.33 17.10 39.44
CA ASP A 232 -1.10 17.00 39.71
C ASP A 232 -1.79 16.16 38.63
N LEU A 233 -2.33 15.02 39.04
CA LEU A 233 -3.06 14.11 38.17
C LEU A 233 -4.55 14.00 38.55
N SER A 234 -5.07 14.88 39.39
CA SER A 234 -6.42 14.76 39.98
C SER A 234 -7.59 14.84 38.99
N SER A 235 -7.35 15.26 37.74
CA SER A 235 -8.33 15.24 36.63
C SER A 235 -8.32 13.95 35.81
N TYR A 236 -7.44 13.00 36.12
CA TYR A 236 -7.24 11.76 35.37
C TYR A 236 -7.62 10.55 36.22
N GLN A 237 -8.03 9.45 35.59
CA GLN A 237 -8.42 8.20 36.28
C GLN A 237 -7.74 6.95 35.72
N GLN A 238 -7.08 7.09 34.56
CA GLN A 238 -6.42 6.00 33.86
C GLN A 238 -4.92 6.26 33.77
N VAL A 239 -4.13 5.19 33.71
CA VAL A 239 -2.71 5.23 33.35
C VAL A 239 -2.50 4.35 32.12
N SER A 240 -1.88 4.91 31.08
CA SER A 240 -1.55 4.20 29.85
C SER A 240 -0.04 4.25 29.61
N PHE A 241 0.54 3.16 29.13
CA PHE A 241 1.97 3.09 28.83
C PHE A 241 2.28 2.01 27.81
N ASN A 242 3.37 2.19 27.08
CA ASN A 242 3.90 1.15 26.22
C ASN A 242 4.80 0.22 27.01
N PHE A 243 4.61 -1.08 26.81
CA PHE A 243 5.34 -2.15 27.47
C PHE A 243 5.90 -3.13 26.43
N ARG A 244 7.11 -3.63 26.70
CA ARG A 244 7.71 -4.75 25.99
C ARG A 244 8.49 -5.61 26.97
N GLN A 245 8.56 -6.92 26.73
CA GLN A 245 9.40 -7.85 27.50
C GLN A 245 10.29 -8.72 26.61
N SER A 246 11.34 -9.29 27.20
CA SER A 246 12.31 -10.14 26.49
C SER A 246 12.02 -11.64 26.52
N LEU A 247 11.03 -12.13 27.28
CA LEU A 247 10.72 -13.57 27.37
C LEU A 247 9.34 -13.88 26.81
N SER A 248 9.18 -15.09 26.27
CA SER A 248 7.93 -15.63 25.71
C SER A 248 6.96 -16.18 26.74
N ASN A 249 7.28 -16.12 28.04
CA ASN A 249 6.48 -16.74 29.08
C ASN A 249 5.48 -15.75 29.71
N ASN A 250 4.19 -15.92 29.40
CA ASN A 250 3.07 -15.19 30.03
C ASN A 250 2.92 -15.47 31.52
N GLY A 251 3.60 -16.48 32.08
CA GLY A 251 3.58 -16.82 33.50
C GLY A 251 4.06 -15.71 34.45
N ASN A 252 4.64 -14.63 33.90
CA ASN A 252 5.03 -13.46 34.67
C ASN A 252 4.04 -12.27 34.57
N SER A 253 2.89 -12.43 33.90
CA SER A 253 1.86 -11.39 33.91
C SER A 253 1.34 -11.14 35.33
N ASN A 254 1.05 -9.88 35.66
CA ASN A 254 0.63 -9.43 36.99
C ASN A 254 1.64 -9.74 38.12
N LYS A 255 2.90 -10.03 37.79
CA LYS A 255 4.00 -10.14 38.76
C LYS A 255 4.68 -8.81 39.04
N PHE A 256 4.40 -7.80 38.21
CA PHE A 256 4.96 -6.47 38.32
C PHE A 256 3.85 -5.43 38.35
N SER A 257 4.12 -4.31 39.00
CA SER A 257 3.26 -3.12 38.98
C SER A 257 4.08 -1.86 38.81
N LEU A 258 3.48 -0.86 38.16
CA LEU A 258 3.89 0.53 38.30
C LEU A 258 3.17 1.12 39.49
N ARG A 259 3.87 1.92 40.29
CA ARG A 259 3.30 2.59 41.45
C ARG A 259 3.55 4.09 41.36
N LEU A 260 2.49 4.87 41.46
CA LEU A 260 2.61 6.32 41.60
C LEU A 260 2.76 6.64 43.10
N CYS A 261 3.75 7.46 43.43
CA CYS A 261 4.15 7.70 44.81
C CYS A 261 4.16 9.19 45.14
N THR A 262 3.78 9.54 46.37
CA THR A 262 3.75 10.93 46.85
C THR A 262 5.09 11.42 47.40
N ASP A 263 6.07 10.54 47.56
CA ASP A 263 7.45 10.87 47.91
C ASP A 263 8.38 10.79 46.69
N THR A 264 9.63 11.25 46.84
CA THR A 264 10.62 11.28 45.76
C THR A 264 11.36 9.96 45.54
N SER A 265 11.26 9.01 46.48
CA SER A 265 12.04 7.76 46.49
C SER A 265 11.21 6.53 46.09
N GLY A 266 9.92 6.70 45.84
CA GLY A 266 9.01 5.62 45.42
C GLY A 266 8.54 4.72 46.55
N ASP A 267 8.61 5.16 47.81
CA ASP A 267 8.30 4.34 49.00
C ASP A 267 6.82 4.40 49.42
N THR A 268 6.15 5.53 49.21
CA THR A 268 4.77 5.82 49.61
C THR A 268 3.86 5.76 48.39
N SER A 269 3.51 4.55 47.99
CA SER A 269 2.57 4.31 46.89
C SER A 269 1.16 4.76 47.25
N VAL A 270 0.56 5.55 46.36
CA VAL A 270 -0.85 5.97 46.44
C VAL A 270 -1.73 5.34 45.37
N HIS A 271 -1.13 4.89 44.27
CA HIS A 271 -1.79 4.13 43.20
C HIS A 271 -0.91 2.94 42.79
N THR A 272 -1.55 1.78 42.58
CA THR A 272 -0.90 0.56 42.08
C THR A 272 -1.51 0.21 40.74
N ILE A 273 -0.68 0.15 39.71
CA ILE A 273 -1.05 -0.12 38.32
C ILE A 273 -0.45 -1.49 37.97
N PRO A 274 -1.24 -2.58 37.98
CA PRO A 274 -0.74 -3.89 37.60
C PRO A 274 -0.28 -3.88 36.14
N ILE A 275 0.85 -4.53 35.86
CA ILE A 275 1.30 -4.76 34.49
C ILE A 275 0.74 -6.14 34.07
N ASP A 276 -0.47 -6.12 33.51
CA ASP A 276 -1.05 -7.29 32.85
C ASP A 276 -0.64 -7.29 31.38
N TYR A 277 0.22 -8.23 31.02
CA TYR A 277 0.63 -8.46 29.64
C TYR A 277 0.32 -9.90 29.20
N LYS A 278 -0.73 -10.50 29.76
CA LYS A 278 -1.29 -11.73 29.20
C LYS A 278 -1.53 -11.48 27.72
N ASN A 279 -1.00 -12.37 26.87
CA ASN A 279 -1.18 -12.35 25.41
C ASN A 279 -0.34 -11.30 24.67
N GLN A 280 0.76 -10.85 25.27
CA GLN A 280 1.72 -9.99 24.58
C GLN A 280 2.83 -10.80 23.93
N ASP A 281 3.09 -10.49 22.65
CA ASP A 281 4.18 -11.09 21.91
C ASP A 281 5.53 -10.76 22.54
N GLN A 282 6.39 -11.78 22.64
CA GLN A 282 7.77 -11.58 23.04
C GLN A 282 8.41 -10.55 22.10
N ASN A 283 9.08 -9.57 22.69
CA ASN A 283 9.76 -8.50 21.96
C ASN A 283 8.84 -7.55 21.16
N THR A 284 7.53 -7.59 21.36
CA THR A 284 6.60 -6.63 20.75
C THR A 284 6.23 -5.54 21.74
N TRP A 285 6.11 -4.33 21.23
CA TRP A 285 5.64 -3.17 21.97
C TRP A 285 4.12 -3.08 21.94
N THR A 286 3.52 -2.91 23.11
CA THR A 286 2.06 -2.82 23.23
C THR A 286 1.63 -1.78 24.24
N GLY A 287 0.58 -1.05 23.90
CA GLY A 287 -0.12 -0.16 24.80
C GLY A 287 -0.91 -0.94 25.85
N LEU A 288 -0.60 -0.70 27.12
CA LEU A 288 -1.36 -1.16 28.27
C LEU A 288 -2.09 0.04 28.87
N THR A 289 -3.35 -0.14 29.26
CA THR A 289 -4.15 0.88 29.93
C THR A 289 -4.82 0.25 31.15
N VAL A 290 -4.70 0.91 32.29
CA VAL A 290 -5.42 0.53 33.51
C VAL A 290 -6.30 1.70 33.93
N ASP A 291 -7.60 1.44 34.02
CA ASP A 291 -8.57 2.34 34.63
C ASP A 291 -8.72 2.03 36.11
N LEU A 292 -8.44 3.00 36.97
CA LEU A 292 -8.56 2.85 38.43
C LEU A 292 -9.97 3.23 38.93
N GLY A 293 -10.85 3.73 38.05
CA GLY A 293 -12.22 4.15 38.37
C GLY A 293 -12.31 5.30 39.38
N THR A 294 -11.17 5.91 39.73
CA THR A 294 -11.03 6.96 40.73
C THR A 294 -9.98 7.95 40.28
N ASN A 295 -10.12 9.21 40.69
CA ASN A 295 -9.16 10.25 40.35
C ASN A 295 -7.77 9.91 40.90
N LEU A 296 -6.74 10.17 40.10
CA LEU A 296 -5.35 10.04 40.53
C LEU A 296 -4.99 11.13 41.55
N ASN A 297 -3.84 11.00 42.22
CA ASN A 297 -3.44 11.91 43.29
C ASN A 297 -2.86 13.21 42.71
N SER A 298 -3.04 14.34 43.41
CA SER A 298 -2.57 15.66 42.99
C SER A 298 -1.09 15.96 43.32
N SER A 299 -0.41 15.06 44.03
CA SER A 299 0.90 15.29 44.63
C SER A 299 1.88 14.16 44.30
N ILE A 300 1.84 13.62 43.08
CA ILE A 300 2.76 12.57 42.65
C ILE A 300 4.16 13.15 42.51
N GLN A 301 5.16 12.54 43.16
CA GLN A 301 6.55 13.00 43.15
C GLN A 301 7.52 11.96 42.57
N SER A 302 7.10 10.70 42.47
CA SER A 302 7.86 9.66 41.78
C SER A 302 6.96 8.57 41.23
N ILE A 303 7.53 7.78 40.32
CA ILE A 303 6.96 6.52 39.84
C ILE A 303 7.94 5.40 40.12
N ALA A 304 7.47 4.22 40.50
CA ALA A 304 8.29 3.08 40.84
C ALA A 304 7.83 1.80 40.14
N LEU A 305 8.78 0.96 39.73
CA LEU A 305 8.54 -0.40 39.27
C LEU A 305 8.68 -1.35 40.46
N TYR A 306 7.66 -2.17 40.69
CA TYR A 306 7.60 -3.14 41.77
C TYR A 306 7.51 -4.56 41.23
N GLN A 307 8.13 -5.50 41.93
CA GLN A 307 7.90 -6.94 41.82
C GLN A 307 6.94 -7.37 42.93
N ASP A 308 5.68 -7.59 42.58
CA ASP A 308 4.64 -7.98 43.53
C ASP A 308 4.75 -9.46 43.91
N SER A 309 5.27 -10.30 43.01
CA SER A 309 5.65 -11.67 43.33
C SER A 309 6.78 -12.18 42.43
N THR A 310 7.44 -13.26 42.87
CA THR A 310 8.66 -13.77 42.23
C THR A 310 8.38 -14.24 40.79
N PRO A 311 9.09 -13.71 39.78
CA PRO A 311 8.96 -14.17 38.41
C PRO A 311 9.57 -15.58 38.24
N ALA A 312 9.09 -16.34 37.27
CA ALA A 312 9.57 -17.70 36.99
C ALA A 312 11.02 -17.75 36.45
N SER A 313 11.55 -16.61 35.99
CA SER A 313 12.85 -16.50 35.34
C SER A 313 13.31 -15.03 35.33
N SER A 314 14.59 -14.79 35.02
CA SER A 314 15.11 -13.44 34.79
C SER A 314 14.35 -12.77 33.65
N GLN A 315 14.02 -11.49 33.78
CA GLN A 315 13.22 -10.75 32.81
C GLN A 315 13.92 -9.47 32.42
N THR A 316 13.81 -9.07 31.14
CA THR A 316 14.06 -7.69 30.74
C THR A 316 12.73 -7.03 30.39
N ILE A 317 12.40 -5.95 31.08
CA ILE A 317 11.22 -5.13 30.83
C ILE A 317 11.67 -3.85 30.14
N TYR A 318 10.85 -3.39 29.20
CA TYR A 318 10.99 -2.10 28.56
C TYR A 318 9.72 -1.28 28.74
N LEU A 319 9.88 0.00 29.06
CA LEU A 319 8.78 0.95 29.23
C LEU A 319 9.01 2.20 28.38
N GLN A 320 7.93 2.72 27.80
CA GLN A 320 7.88 4.00 27.10
C GLN A 320 6.52 4.67 27.31
N ASN A 321 6.47 6.00 27.19
CA ASN A 321 5.26 6.81 27.14
C ASN A 321 4.26 6.58 28.29
N ILE A 322 4.71 6.70 29.54
CA ILE A 322 3.81 6.56 30.70
C ILE A 322 3.01 7.86 30.86
N ILE A 323 1.70 7.77 30.68
CA ILE A 323 0.78 8.91 30.67
C ILE A 323 -0.44 8.66 31.57
N ALA A 324 -0.96 9.72 32.17
CA ALA A 324 -2.29 9.75 32.78
C ALA A 324 -3.34 10.14 31.74
N CYS A 325 -4.50 9.50 31.77
CA CYS A 325 -5.62 9.74 30.83
C CYS A 325 -6.92 9.97 31.61
N LYS A 326 -7.87 10.69 30.98
CA LYS A 326 -9.19 11.01 31.58
C LYS A 326 -9.96 9.73 31.91
N ALA A 327 -11.11 9.84 32.59
CA ALA A 327 -11.96 8.67 32.86
C ALA A 327 -12.33 7.94 31.55
N SER A 328 -12.40 6.61 31.54
CA SER A 328 -12.80 5.84 30.34
C SER A 328 -14.19 6.23 29.79
N SER A 329 -15.05 6.76 30.67
CA SER A 329 -16.38 7.30 30.33
C SER A 329 -16.36 8.71 29.71
N ALA A 330 -15.22 9.41 29.74
CA ALA A 330 -15.10 10.74 29.14
C ALA A 330 -15.00 10.61 27.61
N ALA A 331 -15.76 11.44 26.89
CA ALA A 331 -15.81 11.40 25.42
C ALA A 331 -14.44 11.63 24.77
N ASP A 332 -13.59 12.42 25.43
CA ASP A 332 -12.25 12.82 25.02
C ASP A 332 -11.13 12.00 25.68
N SER A 333 -11.46 10.87 26.32
CA SER A 333 -10.47 9.97 26.92
C SER A 333 -9.71 9.19 25.86
N ILE A 334 -8.49 9.61 25.55
CA ILE A 334 -7.58 8.93 24.63
C ILE A 334 -6.47 8.17 25.38
N THR A 335 -6.18 6.93 24.97
CA THR A 335 -5.12 6.08 25.55
C THR A 335 -4.34 5.39 24.43
N LEU A 336 -3.25 4.67 24.77
CA LEU A 336 -2.47 3.87 23.80
C LEU A 336 -3.20 2.61 23.33
N ASP A 337 -4.37 2.33 23.90
CA ASP A 337 -5.20 1.17 23.57
C ASP A 337 -6.45 1.54 22.76
N LYS A 338 -6.47 2.75 22.17
CA LYS A 338 -7.56 3.21 21.32
C LYS A 338 -7.16 3.20 19.85
N LEU A 339 -8.18 3.16 19.00
CA LEU A 339 -8.06 3.50 17.60
C LEU A 339 -8.49 4.93 17.36
N VAL A 340 -7.85 5.61 16.41
CA VAL A 340 -8.22 6.97 15.98
C VAL A 340 -8.33 7.07 14.47
N GLY A 341 -9.16 7.98 13.99
CA GLY A 341 -9.39 8.18 12.56
C GLY A 341 -10.27 9.40 12.31
N LEU A 342 -10.52 9.71 11.03
CA LEU A 342 -11.42 10.82 10.66
C LEU A 342 -12.88 10.38 10.53
N ASN A 343 -13.12 9.06 10.36
CA ASN A 343 -14.46 8.48 10.24
C ASN A 343 -15.31 9.15 9.15
N THR A 344 -14.69 9.50 8.02
CA THR A 344 -15.37 10.06 6.83
C THR A 344 -15.46 9.01 5.73
N SER A 345 -16.27 9.26 4.69
CA SER A 345 -16.33 8.38 3.52
C SER A 345 -15.00 8.28 2.78
N ASP A 346 -14.14 9.29 2.88
CA ASP A 346 -12.83 9.32 2.22
C ASP A 346 -11.76 8.68 3.12
N ASP A 347 -11.83 8.91 4.43
CA ASP A 347 -10.87 8.48 5.45
C ASP A 347 -11.54 7.57 6.50
N THR A 348 -11.86 6.35 6.09
CA THR A 348 -12.52 5.31 6.91
C THR A 348 -11.55 4.52 7.78
N ALA A 349 -10.25 4.63 7.52
CA ALA A 349 -9.22 3.86 8.21
C ALA A 349 -9.09 4.25 9.70
N TRP A 350 -8.92 3.23 10.54
CA TRP A 350 -8.67 3.34 11.96
C TRP A 350 -7.23 2.97 12.29
N TYR A 351 -6.55 3.84 13.02
CA TYR A 351 -5.14 3.76 13.36
C TYR A 351 -4.97 3.48 14.84
N PRO A 352 -4.24 2.44 15.26
CA PRO A 352 -3.83 2.29 16.65
C PRO A 352 -2.94 3.46 17.09
N VAL A 353 -3.12 3.94 18.31
CA VAL A 353 -2.26 4.98 18.87
C VAL A 353 -0.95 4.35 19.35
N GLN A 354 0.16 4.74 18.71
CA GLN A 354 1.48 4.23 19.01
C GLN A 354 2.18 4.99 20.14
N PHE A 355 2.04 6.32 20.14
CA PHE A 355 2.66 7.21 21.11
C PHE A 355 1.83 8.47 21.22
N ILE A 356 1.82 9.09 22.40
CA ILE A 356 1.11 10.35 22.66
C ILE A 356 2.11 11.35 23.22
N TRP A 357 2.21 12.49 22.55
CA TRP A 357 3.01 13.61 23.02
C TRP A 357 2.12 14.85 23.14
N ASP A 358 1.69 15.13 24.37
CA ASP A 358 0.80 16.25 24.68
C ASP A 358 -0.50 16.12 23.87
N ASN A 359 -0.72 17.02 22.90
CA ASN A 359 -1.85 17.00 21.98
C ASN A 359 -1.60 16.22 20.67
N ILE A 360 -0.46 15.53 20.54
CA ILE A 360 -0.06 14.85 19.31
C ILE A 360 -0.20 13.34 19.48
N LEU A 361 -0.99 12.72 18.61
CA LEU A 361 -1.13 11.28 18.54
C LEU A 361 -0.27 10.74 17.40
N PHE A 362 0.76 9.97 17.72
CA PHE A 362 1.50 9.22 16.71
C PHE A 362 0.79 7.90 16.45
N LEU A 363 0.62 7.59 15.18
CA LEU A 363 -0.18 6.49 14.68
C LEU A 363 0.72 5.29 14.36
N LYS A 364 0.28 4.10 14.78
CA LYS A 364 0.91 2.84 14.40
C LYS A 364 0.58 2.54 12.95
N THR A 365 1.57 2.67 12.08
CA THR A 365 1.43 2.43 10.65
C THR A 365 2.02 1.09 10.21
N GLN A 366 2.63 0.31 11.10
CA GLN A 366 3.12 -1.04 10.79
C GLN A 366 2.73 -2.03 11.90
N SER A 367 2.49 -3.29 11.54
CA SER A 367 1.91 -4.25 12.47
C SER A 367 2.96 -4.84 13.44
N ARG A 368 4.15 -5.22 12.97
CA ARG A 368 5.14 -6.00 13.76
C ARG A 368 5.96 -5.27 14.84
N GLY A 369 5.52 -4.11 15.33
CA GLY A 369 6.40 -3.24 16.14
C GLY A 369 7.70 -2.85 15.41
N LYS A 370 7.79 -3.22 14.12
CA LYS A 370 8.78 -2.74 13.18
C LYS A 370 8.54 -1.27 13.06
N ASN A 371 9.63 -0.55 13.21
CA ASN A 371 9.49 0.84 13.44
C ASN A 371 8.91 1.53 12.19
N PRO A 372 7.93 2.45 12.32
CA PRO A 372 7.44 3.26 11.21
C PRO A 372 8.55 3.95 10.39
N PHE A 373 9.74 4.13 10.97
CA PHE A 373 10.90 4.75 10.32
C PHE A 373 11.97 3.75 9.80
N GLY A 374 11.61 2.48 9.55
CA GLY A 374 12.52 1.42 9.09
C GLY A 374 13.19 1.64 7.72
N TYR A 375 14.22 0.83 7.38
CA TYR A 375 15.03 0.85 6.13
C TYR A 375 14.23 0.98 4.83
N TYR A 376 12.96 0.58 4.84
CA TYR A 376 12.00 0.69 3.74
C TYR A 376 10.94 1.77 4.07
N GLY A 377 11.37 3.00 4.37
CA GLY A 377 10.60 4.04 5.06
C GLY A 377 9.48 4.72 4.25
N SER A 378 8.29 4.14 4.25
CA SER A 378 7.05 4.88 3.94
C SER A 378 5.85 4.36 4.68
N ASN A 379 5.79 4.67 5.97
CA ASN A 379 4.68 4.27 6.82
C ASN A 379 4.02 5.53 7.36
N ALA A 380 3.37 6.26 6.45
CA ALA A 380 2.64 7.44 6.80
C ALA A 380 1.15 7.12 6.94
N ALA A 381 0.46 7.87 7.81
CA ALA A 381 -0.98 7.82 7.83
C ALA A 381 -1.49 8.30 6.47
N SER A 382 -2.48 7.59 5.95
CA SER A 382 -2.93 7.72 4.57
C SER A 382 -4.19 8.55 4.50
N PHE A 383 -4.09 9.74 5.08
CA PHE A 383 -5.15 10.72 4.99
C PHE A 383 -5.29 11.19 3.54
N SER A 384 -6.53 11.21 3.05
CA SER A 384 -6.89 11.58 1.68
C SER A 384 -6.45 13.00 1.32
N ALA A 385 -6.40 13.89 2.32
CA ALA A 385 -5.96 15.28 2.20
C ALA A 385 -5.32 15.79 3.51
N THR A 386 -4.51 16.85 3.39
CA THR A 386 -4.14 17.67 4.55
C THR A 386 -5.35 18.48 4.97
N ASN A 387 -5.73 18.39 6.24
CA ASN A 387 -6.87 19.11 6.79
C ASN A 387 -6.49 19.72 8.14
N THR A 388 -6.47 21.05 8.21
CA THR A 388 -6.10 21.83 9.41
C THR A 388 -7.20 21.95 10.45
N SER A 389 -8.40 21.46 10.14
CA SER A 389 -9.57 21.53 11.02
C SER A 389 -10.49 20.32 10.79
N ALA A 390 -9.96 19.12 10.95
CA ALA A 390 -10.72 17.88 10.88
C ALA A 390 -11.32 17.53 12.25
N THR A 391 -12.53 16.97 12.27
CA THR A 391 -13.02 16.28 13.46
C THR A 391 -12.29 14.96 13.59
N ILE A 392 -11.67 14.72 14.74
CA ILE A 392 -10.98 13.48 15.04
C ILE A 392 -11.90 12.60 15.87
N TYR A 393 -11.97 11.33 15.53
CA TYR A 393 -12.74 10.34 16.26
C TYR A 393 -11.81 9.32 16.89
N GLN A 394 -12.23 8.81 18.04
CA GLN A 394 -11.69 7.61 18.63
C GLN A 394 -12.70 6.47 18.62
N ARG A 395 -12.20 5.25 18.77
CA ARG A 395 -13.03 4.05 18.97
C ARG A 395 -12.31 3.07 19.87
N GLU A 396 -13.10 2.33 20.65
CA GLU A 396 -12.64 1.14 21.35
C GLU A 396 -12.26 0.04 20.36
N GLN A 397 -11.23 -0.70 20.73
CA GLN A 397 -10.85 -1.94 20.05
C GLN A 397 -11.07 -3.13 20.97
N VAL A 398 -11.23 -4.27 20.33
CA VAL A 398 -11.39 -5.54 21.00
C VAL A 398 -10.21 -6.43 20.66
N ARG A 399 -9.64 -7.08 21.68
CA ARG A 399 -8.55 -8.04 21.53
C ARG A 399 -9.05 -9.43 21.92
N PRO A 400 -9.17 -10.37 20.98
CA PRO A 400 -9.92 -11.61 21.18
C PRO A 400 -9.18 -12.69 22.00
N TYR A 401 -8.18 -12.32 22.81
CA TYR A 401 -7.21 -13.28 23.35
C TYR A 401 -7.33 -13.56 24.85
N ASP A 402 -7.32 -14.85 25.21
CA ASP A 402 -7.20 -15.37 26.58
C ASP A 402 -5.85 -16.10 26.78
N SER A 403 -5.36 -15.94 28.00
CA SER A 403 -4.07 -16.12 28.67
C SER A 403 -3.28 -17.44 28.56
N SER A 404 -3.65 -18.42 27.73
CA SER A 404 -3.11 -19.79 27.90
C SER A 404 -2.31 -20.41 26.74
N VAL A 405 -2.32 -19.87 25.52
CA VAL A 405 -1.65 -20.52 24.38
C VAL A 405 -0.23 -19.94 24.18
N ASN A 406 0.78 -20.82 24.27
CA ASN A 406 2.17 -20.48 23.95
C ASN A 406 2.28 -20.08 22.47
N GLN A 407 2.71 -18.84 22.20
CA GLN A 407 2.82 -18.27 20.85
C GLN A 407 3.83 -18.95 19.90
N ASN A 408 4.57 -19.96 20.36
CA ASN A 408 5.36 -20.78 19.44
C ASN A 408 4.48 -21.70 18.59
N ASP A 409 3.24 -21.96 19.03
CA ASP A 409 2.22 -22.46 18.15
C ASP A 409 1.62 -21.25 17.44
N ALA A 410 1.82 -21.19 16.12
CA ALA A 410 1.18 -20.26 15.22
C ALA A 410 -0.33 -20.54 15.12
N SER A 411 -1.02 -20.77 16.26
CA SER A 411 -2.46 -20.88 16.31
C SER A 411 -3.01 -19.49 16.02
N SER A 412 -3.34 -19.29 14.75
CA SER A 412 -4.26 -18.30 14.21
C SER A 412 -5.43 -18.06 15.18
N TRP A 413 -6.12 -16.92 15.04
CA TRP A 413 -7.55 -16.99 15.31
C TRP A 413 -8.10 -17.99 14.27
N ASP A 414 -8.15 -19.27 14.65
CA ASP A 414 -8.63 -20.35 13.80
C ASP A 414 -10.11 -20.07 13.68
N GLY A 415 -10.49 -19.52 12.52
CA GLY A 415 -11.89 -19.49 12.15
C GLY A 415 -12.42 -20.92 12.22
N PRO A 416 -13.75 -21.10 12.32
CA PRO A 416 -14.28 -22.44 12.55
C PRO A 416 -13.75 -23.41 11.50
N SER A 417 -13.19 -24.52 11.99
CA SER A 417 -12.84 -25.67 11.16
C SER A 417 -14.08 -26.44 10.70
N ALA A 418 -15.22 -26.19 11.35
CA ALA A 418 -16.51 -26.69 10.94
C ALA A 418 -16.90 -26.16 9.55
N SER A 419 -17.46 -27.04 8.73
CA SER A 419 -17.94 -26.68 7.39
C SER A 419 -19.47 -26.54 7.39
N GLY A 420 -19.95 -25.51 6.71
CA GLY A 420 -21.33 -25.41 6.28
C GLY A 420 -21.62 -26.25 5.04
N THR A 421 -22.78 -26.01 4.44
CA THR A 421 -23.15 -26.51 3.10
C THR A 421 -23.66 -25.36 2.25
N GLU A 422 -23.77 -25.55 0.94
CA GLU A 422 -24.34 -24.54 0.04
C GLU A 422 -25.75 -24.08 0.46
N ALA A 423 -26.60 -25.03 0.90
CA ALA A 423 -27.96 -24.75 1.37
C ALA A 423 -28.01 -24.22 2.82
N SER A 424 -26.93 -24.34 3.58
CA SER A 424 -26.87 -23.99 5.00
C SER A 424 -25.43 -23.62 5.37
N PRO A 425 -24.95 -22.46 4.93
CA PRO A 425 -23.61 -21.99 5.28
C PRO A 425 -23.55 -21.66 6.77
N ILE A 426 -22.34 -21.66 7.34
CA ILE A 426 -22.09 -21.08 8.67
C ILE A 426 -21.94 -19.58 8.47
N THR A 427 -22.71 -18.76 9.18
CA THR A 427 -22.61 -17.29 9.09
C THR A 427 -21.97 -16.73 10.34
N ILE A 428 -20.89 -15.95 10.21
CA ILE A 428 -20.25 -15.19 11.29
C ILE A 428 -20.42 -13.72 10.96
N SER A 429 -20.95 -12.92 11.88
CA SER A 429 -21.07 -11.49 11.65
C SER A 429 -20.82 -10.65 12.89
N GLY A 430 -20.10 -9.54 12.69
CA GLY A 430 -19.92 -8.49 13.70
C GLY A 430 -21.06 -7.48 13.71
N GLY A 431 -20.95 -6.50 14.60
CA GLY A 431 -21.82 -5.33 14.59
C GLY A 431 -23.16 -5.49 15.31
N TRP A 432 -23.32 -6.51 16.17
CA TRP A 432 -24.55 -6.76 16.92
C TRP A 432 -24.64 -5.92 18.21
N ASP A 433 -25.83 -5.43 18.55
CA ASP A 433 -26.03 -4.60 19.74
C ASP A 433 -25.59 -5.28 21.04
N ALA A 434 -25.07 -4.48 21.98
CA ALA A 434 -24.53 -4.98 23.24
C ALA A 434 -25.59 -5.49 24.24
N THR A 435 -26.88 -5.22 24.02
CA THR A 435 -27.94 -5.53 24.99
C THR A 435 -28.55 -6.91 24.78
N SER A 436 -28.63 -7.36 23.54
CA SER A 436 -29.34 -8.58 23.16
C SER A 436 -28.74 -9.30 21.96
N MET A 437 -27.87 -8.62 21.19
CA MET A 437 -27.40 -9.07 19.88
C MET A 437 -28.55 -9.55 18.97
N SER A 438 -29.64 -8.78 18.98
CA SER A 438 -30.83 -9.03 18.15
C SER A 438 -30.90 -8.08 16.96
N THR A 439 -30.18 -6.97 17.01
CA THR A 439 -30.09 -5.95 15.97
C THR A 439 -28.65 -5.75 15.56
N ARG A 440 -28.38 -5.80 14.25
CA ARG A 440 -27.06 -5.48 13.69
C ARG A 440 -27.09 -4.03 13.17
N ASN A 441 -26.33 -3.15 13.80
CA ASN A 441 -26.31 -1.71 13.47
C ASN A 441 -24.91 -1.08 13.49
N GLY A 442 -23.85 -1.88 13.48
CA GLY A 442 -22.48 -1.38 13.49
C GLY A 442 -21.48 -2.38 12.92
N LYS A 443 -20.23 -2.28 13.37
CA LYS A 443 -19.14 -3.21 13.06
C LYS A 443 -18.47 -3.65 14.35
N THR A 444 -17.82 -4.81 14.33
CA THR A 444 -16.89 -5.21 15.40
C THR A 444 -15.48 -4.89 14.97
N CYS A 445 -14.80 -3.99 15.68
CA CYS A 445 -13.40 -3.63 15.43
C CYS A 445 -12.46 -4.49 16.29
N ILE A 446 -11.69 -5.35 15.63
CA ILE A 446 -10.77 -6.29 16.26
C ILE A 446 -9.34 -5.86 15.96
N GLU A 447 -8.55 -5.68 17.01
CA GLU A 447 -7.12 -5.40 16.91
C GLU A 447 -6.31 -6.66 17.24
N PHE A 448 -5.27 -6.90 16.44
CA PHE A 448 -4.29 -7.95 16.69
C PHE A 448 -2.97 -7.33 17.13
N ASN A 449 -2.12 -8.14 17.75
CA ASN A 449 -0.82 -7.69 18.21
C ASN A 449 0.29 -7.98 17.19
N GLY A 450 0.10 -7.57 15.94
CA GLY A 450 1.22 -7.40 15.01
C GLY A 450 1.88 -8.63 14.40
N SER A 451 1.79 -9.83 14.99
CA SER A 451 2.39 -11.06 14.42
C SER A 451 1.35 -12.11 14.03
N MET A 452 0.09 -11.91 14.41
CA MET A 452 -0.93 -12.94 14.31
C MET A 452 -1.66 -12.90 12.95
N SER A 453 -2.13 -14.07 12.50
CA SER A 453 -3.14 -14.16 11.45
C SER A 453 -4.51 -13.94 12.10
N PRO A 454 -5.27 -12.94 11.62
CA PRO A 454 -6.44 -12.49 12.34
C PRO A 454 -7.63 -13.40 12.17
N LEU A 455 -7.73 -14.22 11.12
CA LEU A 455 -8.89 -15.07 10.82
C LEU A 455 -8.45 -16.07 9.74
N ASP A 456 -8.44 -17.36 10.05
CA ASP A 456 -8.28 -18.42 9.04
C ASP A 456 -9.43 -19.43 9.16
N PRO A 457 -10.62 -19.12 8.62
CA PRO A 457 -11.65 -20.13 8.48
C PRO A 457 -11.14 -21.20 7.51
N SER A 458 -10.93 -22.40 8.03
CA SER A 458 -10.61 -23.58 7.23
C SER A 458 -11.85 -24.35 6.76
N GLY A 459 -13.01 -24.07 7.38
CA GLY A 459 -14.29 -24.63 6.99
C GLY A 459 -14.77 -24.21 5.59
N ASN A 460 -15.46 -25.13 4.90
CA ASN A 460 -16.16 -24.83 3.65
C ASN A 460 -17.49 -24.11 3.92
N HIS A 461 -18.00 -23.32 2.98
CA HIS A 461 -19.29 -22.63 3.06
C HIS A 461 -19.45 -21.78 4.34
N VAL A 462 -18.46 -20.92 4.59
CA VAL A 462 -18.47 -19.96 5.70
C VAL A 462 -18.70 -18.56 5.15
N GLU A 463 -19.69 -17.84 5.67
CA GLU A 463 -19.95 -16.43 5.37
C GLU A 463 -19.47 -15.56 6.53
N ILE A 464 -18.66 -14.53 6.26
CA ILE A 464 -18.11 -13.62 7.27
C ILE A 464 -18.46 -12.18 6.90
N SER A 465 -18.97 -11.39 7.85
CA SER A 465 -19.33 -10.00 7.57
C SER A 465 -19.29 -9.00 8.73
N HIS A 466 -19.26 -7.70 8.40
CA HIS A 466 -19.37 -6.57 9.35
C HIS A 466 -18.26 -6.56 10.42
N ILE A 467 -17.05 -6.96 10.02
CA ILE A 467 -15.87 -6.99 10.89
C ILE A 467 -14.84 -6.00 10.34
N TYR A 468 -14.20 -5.27 11.25
CA TYR A 468 -13.07 -4.41 10.94
C TYR A 468 -11.83 -4.96 11.64
N LEU A 469 -10.81 -5.37 10.90
CA LEU A 469 -9.56 -5.92 11.44
C LEU A 469 -8.45 -4.87 11.34
N THR A 470 -7.64 -4.73 12.38
CA THR A 470 -6.50 -3.81 12.37
C THR A 470 -5.27 -4.39 13.07
N ASN A 471 -4.09 -3.92 12.67
CA ASN A 471 -2.80 -4.20 13.33
C ASN A 471 -2.36 -5.68 13.33
N PHE A 472 -2.50 -6.42 12.23
CA PHE A 472 -2.16 -7.86 12.16
C PHE A 472 -0.95 -8.16 11.28
N GLY A 473 -0.17 -9.17 11.67
CA GLY A 473 1.14 -9.45 11.05
C GLY A 473 1.07 -10.29 9.81
N ASP A 474 0.35 -11.41 9.92
CA ASP A 474 0.42 -12.48 8.94
C ASP A 474 -0.82 -12.52 8.05
N VAL A 475 -0.67 -13.26 6.95
CA VAL A 475 -1.59 -13.26 5.83
C VAL A 475 -2.94 -13.74 6.32
N PHE A 476 -3.97 -12.95 6.05
CA PHE A 476 -5.32 -13.49 6.09
C PHE A 476 -5.37 -14.63 5.06
N ALA A 477 -5.46 -15.88 5.51
CA ALA A 477 -5.57 -17.04 4.65
C ALA A 477 -6.98 -17.62 4.82
N SER A 478 -7.67 -17.86 3.71
CA SER A 478 -8.84 -18.74 3.68
C SER A 478 -8.45 -20.01 2.96
N SER A 479 -8.53 -21.14 3.64
CA SER A 479 -8.26 -22.46 3.06
C SER A 479 -9.53 -23.22 2.66
N GLY A 480 -10.69 -22.90 3.23
CA GLY A 480 -11.96 -23.57 2.93
C GLY A 480 -12.64 -23.11 1.64
N ALA A 481 -13.26 -24.02 0.90
CA ALA A 481 -14.01 -23.74 -0.33
C ALA A 481 -15.33 -22.99 -0.08
N TYR A 482 -15.79 -22.20 -1.06
CA TYR A 482 -17.09 -21.51 -1.01
C TYR A 482 -17.27 -20.54 0.16
N GLN A 483 -16.21 -19.81 0.51
CA GLN A 483 -16.34 -18.76 1.50
C GLN A 483 -16.91 -17.48 0.89
N LYS A 484 -17.63 -16.75 1.73
CA LYS A 484 -18.20 -15.45 1.40
C LYS A 484 -17.77 -14.40 2.40
N TRP A 485 -17.30 -13.27 1.89
CA TRP A 485 -16.77 -12.18 2.70
C TRP A 485 -17.48 -10.90 2.32
N SER A 486 -18.07 -10.20 3.29
CA SER A 486 -18.80 -8.95 3.02
C SER A 486 -18.74 -7.90 4.12
N ASP A 487 -18.66 -6.62 3.75
CA ASP A 487 -18.48 -5.50 4.67
C ASP A 487 -17.30 -5.71 5.64
N ILE A 488 -16.16 -6.07 5.07
CA ILE A 488 -14.91 -6.26 5.81
C ILE A 488 -14.07 -5.01 5.65
N GLY A 489 -13.70 -4.38 6.75
CA GLY A 489 -12.72 -3.29 6.77
C GLY A 489 -11.37 -3.81 7.24
N LEU A 490 -10.30 -3.47 6.55
CA LEU A 490 -8.94 -3.82 6.95
C LEU A 490 -8.06 -2.58 6.97
N SER A 491 -7.19 -2.50 7.98
CA SER A 491 -6.11 -1.51 8.01
C SER A 491 -4.88 -2.05 8.74
N HIS A 492 -3.70 -1.52 8.42
CA HIS A 492 -2.46 -1.76 9.20
C HIS A 492 -2.06 -3.23 9.33
N PHE A 493 -1.64 -3.85 8.23
CA PHE A 493 -1.16 -5.23 8.24
C PHE A 493 0.15 -5.39 7.49
N ASP A 494 1.05 -6.27 7.95
CA ASP A 494 2.38 -6.46 7.33
C ASP A 494 2.32 -7.34 6.08
N THR A 495 1.34 -8.22 5.99
CA THR A 495 1.25 -9.19 4.89
C THR A 495 -0.17 -9.27 4.34
N GLY A 496 -0.26 -9.45 3.03
CA GLY A 496 -1.50 -9.30 2.30
C GLY A 496 -2.63 -10.26 2.65
N PHE A 497 -3.77 -10.03 2.05
CA PHE A 497 -4.94 -10.89 2.07
C PHE A 497 -4.82 -11.98 0.98
N VAL A 498 -4.85 -13.26 1.35
CA VAL A 498 -4.72 -14.37 0.39
C VAL A 498 -5.92 -15.32 0.48
N PHE A 499 -6.65 -15.41 -0.62
CA PHE A 499 -7.66 -16.45 -0.81
C PHE A 499 -6.98 -17.67 -1.46
N ASN A 500 -6.74 -18.73 -0.68
CA ASN A 500 -6.13 -19.98 -1.16
C ASN A 500 -7.16 -21.04 -1.56
N SER A 501 -8.45 -20.78 -1.37
CA SER A 501 -9.55 -21.72 -1.58
C SER A 501 -10.12 -21.69 -2.99
N SER A 502 -10.55 -22.83 -3.52
CA SER A 502 -11.34 -22.90 -4.76
C SER A 502 -12.77 -22.36 -4.55
N ASN A 503 -13.30 -21.63 -5.53
CA ASN A 503 -14.70 -21.17 -5.58
C ASN A 503 -15.09 -20.20 -4.45
N THR A 504 -14.22 -19.25 -4.08
CA THR A 504 -14.58 -18.17 -3.13
C THR A 504 -15.36 -17.07 -3.83
N ASP A 505 -16.49 -16.65 -3.25
CA ASP A 505 -17.26 -15.48 -3.69
C ASP A 505 -17.00 -14.32 -2.72
N VAL A 506 -16.32 -13.28 -3.18
CA VAL A 506 -15.94 -12.15 -2.32
C VAL A 506 -16.76 -10.92 -2.76
N LYS A 507 -17.56 -10.36 -1.83
CA LYS A 507 -18.51 -9.26 -2.10
C LYS A 507 -18.51 -8.23 -0.98
N GLY A 508 -18.11 -6.99 -1.20
CA GLY A 508 -18.17 -5.95 -0.18
C GLY A 508 -16.90 -5.87 0.65
N VAL A 509 -15.74 -6.24 0.10
CA VAL A 509 -14.46 -6.11 0.81
C VAL A 509 -13.91 -4.71 0.55
N GLY A 510 -14.01 -3.86 1.57
CA GLY A 510 -13.45 -2.52 1.58
C GLY A 510 -12.04 -2.56 2.16
N LEU A 511 -11.04 -2.38 1.30
CA LEU A 511 -9.66 -2.24 1.74
C LEU A 511 -9.36 -0.76 1.87
N ASP A 512 -9.50 -0.28 3.09
CA ASP A 512 -9.22 1.12 3.40
C ASP A 512 -7.72 1.38 3.32
N PHE A 513 -6.87 0.43 3.76
CA PHE A 513 -5.44 0.67 3.74
C PHE A 513 -4.54 -0.59 3.73
N ILE A 514 -3.60 -0.66 2.78
CA ILE A 514 -2.54 -1.68 2.68
C ILE A 514 -1.17 -1.03 2.93
N ILE A 515 -0.47 -1.39 4.01
CA ILE A 515 0.94 -1.01 4.21
C ILE A 515 1.85 -2.22 4.07
N GLY A 516 2.76 -2.15 3.11
CA GLY A 516 4.07 -2.79 3.25
C GLY A 516 4.09 -4.30 3.10
N VAL A 517 3.70 -4.84 1.95
CA VAL A 517 4.08 -6.21 1.59
C VAL A 517 5.61 -6.37 1.55
N ASN A 518 6.13 -7.16 2.49
CA ASN A 518 7.53 -7.57 2.49
C ASN A 518 7.89 -8.40 1.24
N THR A 519 9.18 -8.46 0.92
CA THR A 519 9.73 -9.11 -0.29
C THR A 519 9.20 -10.54 -0.47
N GLY A 520 8.52 -10.79 -1.59
CA GLY A 520 8.02 -12.11 -1.98
C GLY A 520 6.56 -12.38 -1.62
N GLN A 521 5.91 -11.50 -0.87
CA GLN A 521 4.50 -11.66 -0.47
C GLN A 521 3.57 -10.84 -1.36
N ARG A 522 2.33 -11.33 -1.50
CA ARG A 522 1.29 -10.76 -2.37
C ARG A 522 0.29 -10.03 -1.49
N SER A 523 -0.10 -8.80 -1.87
CA SER A 523 -1.00 -7.97 -1.05
C SER A 523 -2.44 -8.47 -1.13
N ILE A 524 -2.87 -8.85 -2.33
CA ILE A 524 -4.10 -9.58 -2.57
C ILE A 524 -3.79 -10.65 -3.60
N SER A 525 -3.91 -11.91 -3.21
CA SER A 525 -3.71 -13.02 -4.12
C SER A 525 -4.90 -13.95 -4.11
N MET A 526 -5.38 -14.29 -5.30
CA MET A 526 -6.23 -15.45 -5.50
C MET A 526 -5.41 -16.57 -6.12
N ARG A 527 -5.51 -17.78 -5.55
CA ARG A 527 -4.77 -18.96 -6.02
C ARG A 527 -5.70 -20.09 -6.46
N SER A 528 -6.73 -19.83 -7.28
CA SER A 528 -7.70 -20.87 -7.73
C SER A 528 -8.84 -20.27 -8.58
N ASN A 529 -9.77 -21.12 -9.08
CA ASN A 529 -11.06 -20.77 -9.72
C ASN A 529 -12.00 -19.99 -8.79
N SER A 530 -11.64 -18.79 -8.39
CA SER A 530 -12.49 -17.94 -7.54
C SER A 530 -12.98 -16.77 -8.36
N THR A 531 -14.25 -16.41 -8.17
CA THR A 531 -14.93 -15.37 -8.94
C THR A 531 -15.31 -14.24 -7.99
N PHE A 532 -14.86 -13.03 -8.27
CA PHE A 532 -15.41 -11.84 -7.62
C PHE A 532 -16.71 -11.48 -8.34
N THR A 533 -17.85 -11.70 -7.70
CA THR A 533 -19.17 -11.35 -8.27
C THR A 533 -19.79 -10.17 -7.53
N GLY A 534 -19.14 -9.02 -7.51
CA GLY A 534 -19.65 -7.80 -6.86
C GLY A 534 -20.11 -6.74 -7.86
N ASN A 535 -21.01 -5.85 -7.42
CA ASN A 535 -21.15 -4.54 -8.06
C ASN A 535 -19.84 -3.76 -7.93
N LYS A 536 -19.61 -2.76 -8.79
CA LYS A 536 -18.43 -1.87 -8.72
C LYS A 536 -18.17 -1.37 -7.28
N SER A 537 -19.22 -0.99 -6.55
CA SER A 537 -19.16 -0.51 -5.16
C SER A 537 -18.64 -1.51 -4.13
N ASP A 538 -18.63 -2.80 -4.45
CA ASP A 538 -18.43 -3.87 -3.49
C ASP A 538 -16.95 -4.19 -3.27
N PHE A 539 -16.04 -3.63 -4.07
CA PHE A 539 -14.61 -3.82 -3.86
C PHE A 539 -13.83 -2.55 -4.19
N TYR A 540 -13.12 -2.01 -3.19
CA TYR A 540 -12.31 -0.82 -3.37
C TYR A 540 -11.00 -0.94 -2.57
N ILE A 541 -9.91 -0.39 -3.12
CA ILE A 541 -8.61 -0.27 -2.45
C ILE A 541 -8.25 1.21 -2.38
N LYS A 542 -8.63 1.91 -1.31
CA LYS A 542 -8.40 3.36 -1.25
C LYS A 542 -6.92 3.71 -1.41
N GLN A 543 -6.06 2.99 -0.70
CA GLN A 543 -4.63 3.19 -0.79
C GLN A 543 -3.84 1.92 -0.50
N ALA A 544 -2.85 1.65 -1.35
CA ALA A 544 -1.91 0.57 -1.18
C ALA A 544 -0.47 1.05 -1.38
N VAL A 545 0.31 0.98 -0.30
CA VAL A 545 1.71 1.37 -0.28
C VAL A 545 2.55 0.12 -0.17
N GLY A 546 3.21 -0.28 -1.25
CA GLY A 546 4.07 -1.46 -1.28
C GLY A 546 5.55 -1.07 -1.31
N HIS A 547 6.37 -1.81 -0.58
CA HIS A 547 7.77 -1.44 -0.31
C HIS A 547 8.83 -2.30 -0.98
N SER A 548 8.43 -3.27 -1.79
CA SER A 548 9.35 -4.34 -2.20
C SER A 548 9.34 -4.66 -3.69
N TYR A 549 10.50 -5.10 -4.18
CA TYR A 549 10.86 -5.41 -5.56
C TYR A 549 9.99 -6.48 -6.26
N SER A 550 9.06 -7.13 -5.56
CA SER A 550 8.35 -8.31 -6.10
C SER A 550 6.91 -8.48 -5.61
N GLY A 551 6.42 -7.61 -4.73
CA GLY A 551 5.03 -7.65 -4.26
C GLY A 551 4.08 -7.16 -5.34
N TYR A 552 2.95 -7.85 -5.48
CA TYR A 552 1.82 -7.42 -6.31
C TYR A 552 0.70 -6.91 -5.39
N ILE A 553 0.04 -5.80 -5.72
CA ILE A 553 -1.20 -5.42 -5.02
C ILE A 553 -2.29 -6.42 -5.38
N LEU A 554 -2.45 -6.69 -6.68
CA LEU A 554 -3.39 -7.67 -7.21
C LEU A 554 -2.64 -8.74 -7.99
N ASN A 555 -2.88 -10.01 -7.66
CA ASN A 555 -2.33 -11.14 -8.40
C ASN A 555 -3.39 -12.22 -8.59
N SER A 556 -3.83 -12.41 -9.84
CA SER A 556 -4.54 -13.63 -10.24
C SER A 556 -3.49 -14.71 -10.52
N ALA A 557 -3.43 -15.82 -9.79
CA ALA A 557 -2.45 -16.87 -10.09
C ALA A 557 -2.78 -17.67 -11.36
N ALA A 558 -1.76 -18.28 -11.98
CA ALA A 558 -1.95 -19.23 -13.08
C ALA A 558 -2.85 -20.38 -12.62
N ASN A 559 -3.82 -20.77 -13.46
CA ASN A 559 -4.88 -21.77 -13.23
C ASN A 559 -6.15 -21.28 -12.51
N ALA A 560 -6.31 -19.98 -12.26
CA ALA A 560 -7.61 -19.43 -11.93
C ALA A 560 -8.45 -19.32 -13.22
N GLY A 561 -9.42 -20.22 -13.44
CA GLY A 561 -10.46 -20.03 -14.44
C GLY A 561 -11.12 -18.66 -14.28
N HIS A 562 -11.62 -18.10 -15.39
CA HIS A 562 -12.20 -16.75 -15.53
C HIS A 562 -12.49 -16.02 -14.21
N SER A 563 -11.51 -15.29 -13.69
CA SER A 563 -11.75 -14.30 -12.64
C SER A 563 -12.02 -12.98 -13.34
N SER A 564 -13.12 -12.31 -12.98
CA SER A 564 -13.43 -10.92 -13.33
C SER A 564 -13.35 -10.11 -12.06
N TRP A 565 -12.58 -9.03 -12.08
CA TRP A 565 -12.49 -8.09 -10.96
C TRP A 565 -13.10 -6.78 -11.41
N SER A 566 -13.78 -6.06 -10.51
CA SER A 566 -14.13 -4.66 -10.72
C SER A 566 -13.67 -3.89 -9.51
N LEU A 567 -12.87 -2.85 -9.72
CA LEU A 567 -12.15 -2.18 -8.63
C LEU A 567 -12.29 -0.66 -8.78
N VAL A 568 -12.82 0.03 -7.77
CA VAL A 568 -13.23 1.44 -7.92
C VAL A 568 -12.04 2.40 -7.96
N ASN A 569 -11.05 2.20 -7.11
CA ASN A 569 -9.90 3.07 -7.00
C ASN A 569 -8.73 2.26 -6.47
N ALA A 570 -7.53 2.43 -7.02
CA ALA A 570 -6.28 1.89 -6.48
C ALA A 570 -5.20 2.96 -6.54
N VAL A 571 -4.69 3.40 -5.39
CA VAL A 571 -3.50 4.25 -5.31
C VAL A 571 -2.30 3.37 -5.00
N ALA A 572 -1.40 3.20 -5.96
CA ALA A 572 -0.18 2.41 -5.79
C ALA A 572 1.06 3.32 -5.68
N CYS A 573 1.88 3.09 -4.65
CA CYS A 573 3.21 3.68 -4.53
C CYS A 573 4.25 2.57 -4.34
N GLY A 574 5.30 2.55 -5.16
CA GLY A 574 6.51 1.77 -4.86
C GLY A 574 6.46 0.25 -5.07
N CYS A 575 5.42 -0.32 -5.70
CA CYS A 575 5.34 -1.76 -6.00
C CYS A 575 4.69 -2.05 -7.38
N ARG A 576 4.63 -3.33 -7.78
CA ARG A 576 3.91 -3.76 -8.98
C ARG A 576 2.41 -3.75 -8.67
N PRO A 577 1.59 -2.87 -9.25
CA PRO A 577 0.21 -2.73 -8.79
C PRO A 577 -0.63 -3.94 -9.18
N VAL A 578 -0.55 -4.36 -10.44
CA VAL A 578 -1.43 -5.41 -10.97
C VAL A 578 -0.60 -6.45 -11.71
N ARG A 579 -0.93 -7.71 -11.46
CA ARG A 579 -0.54 -8.85 -12.29
C ARG A 579 -1.77 -9.67 -12.65
N THR A 580 -2.05 -9.76 -13.94
CA THR A 580 -2.94 -10.79 -14.49
C THR A 580 -2.10 -11.91 -15.11
N GLU A 581 -2.44 -13.16 -14.86
CA GLU A 581 -1.87 -14.30 -15.58
C GLU A 581 -2.72 -14.60 -16.82
N ALA A 582 -2.31 -15.57 -17.64
CA ALA A 582 -3.11 -15.99 -18.79
C ALA A 582 -4.52 -16.45 -18.36
N ASN A 583 -5.54 -16.10 -19.14
CA ASN A 583 -6.96 -16.41 -18.93
C ASN A 583 -7.69 -15.70 -17.77
N SER A 584 -7.04 -14.78 -17.04
CA SER A 584 -7.75 -13.94 -16.06
C SER A 584 -8.18 -12.61 -16.67
N SER A 585 -9.19 -11.97 -16.07
CA SER A 585 -9.60 -10.62 -16.42
C SER A 585 -9.73 -9.71 -15.20
N ILE A 586 -9.17 -8.50 -15.27
CA ILE A 586 -9.30 -7.49 -14.24
C ILE A 586 -9.88 -6.23 -14.87
N HIS A 587 -10.92 -5.65 -14.27
CA HIS A 587 -11.44 -4.33 -14.56
C HIS A 587 -11.15 -3.39 -13.39
N ILE A 588 -10.66 -2.18 -13.68
CA ILE A 588 -10.35 -1.15 -12.70
C ILE A 588 -11.00 0.16 -13.17
N ASP A 589 -11.85 0.77 -12.36
CA ASP A 589 -12.48 2.04 -12.70
C ASP A 589 -11.44 3.17 -12.65
N THR A 590 -10.64 3.26 -11.58
CA THR A 590 -9.55 4.24 -11.49
C THR A 590 -8.29 3.61 -10.92
N LEU A 591 -7.21 3.63 -11.70
CA LEU A 591 -5.88 3.28 -11.23
C LEU A 591 -5.07 4.58 -11.13
N LYS A 592 -4.77 5.00 -9.90
CA LYS A 592 -3.82 6.08 -9.64
C LYS A 592 -2.48 5.47 -9.28
N TRP A 593 -1.44 5.78 -10.04
CA TRP A 593 -0.12 5.25 -9.78
C TRP A 593 0.88 6.40 -9.73
N GLY A 594 1.52 6.56 -8.58
CA GLY A 594 2.57 7.56 -8.35
C GLY A 594 3.85 6.87 -7.89
N TYR A 595 5.01 7.24 -8.44
CA TYR A 595 6.26 6.53 -8.14
C TYR A 595 7.37 7.38 -7.48
N ASN A 596 8.14 6.75 -6.59
CA ASN A 596 9.34 7.32 -5.94
C ASN A 596 10.49 6.29 -5.68
N SER A 597 10.71 5.31 -6.55
CA SER A 597 11.98 4.53 -6.45
C SER A 597 12.68 4.32 -7.79
N GLN A 598 13.88 3.75 -7.81
CA GLN A 598 14.70 3.70 -9.04
C GLN A 598 14.61 2.36 -9.80
N THR A 599 13.61 1.52 -9.50
CA THR A 599 13.54 0.15 -10.04
C THR A 599 12.34 -0.11 -10.93
N SER A 600 12.44 -1.19 -11.69
CA SER A 600 11.50 -1.61 -12.74
C SER A 600 10.18 -2.11 -12.15
N GLN A 601 9.19 -1.22 -12.12
CA GLN A 601 7.85 -1.53 -11.66
C GLN A 601 6.92 -1.45 -12.85
N HIS A 602 6.45 -2.63 -13.28
CA HIS A 602 5.53 -2.75 -14.39
C HIS A 602 4.18 -3.19 -13.88
N LEU A 603 3.12 -2.66 -14.48
CA LEU A 603 1.87 -3.36 -14.49
C LEU A 603 2.00 -4.55 -15.46
N TYR A 604 1.79 -5.77 -14.96
CA TYR A 604 1.92 -6.99 -15.76
C TYR A 604 0.54 -7.49 -16.17
N SER A 605 0.31 -7.63 -17.47
CA SER A 605 -0.93 -8.25 -17.94
C SER A 605 -0.67 -9.36 -18.96
N TYR A 606 -0.75 -10.62 -18.55
CA TYR A 606 -0.82 -11.76 -19.47
C TYR A 606 -2.26 -12.19 -19.80
N GLY A 607 -3.26 -11.58 -19.15
CA GLY A 607 -4.69 -11.83 -19.31
C GLY A 607 -5.40 -10.65 -19.98
N THR A 608 -6.65 -10.37 -19.60
CA THR A 608 -7.37 -9.17 -20.05
C THR A 608 -7.48 -8.15 -18.91
N LEU A 609 -6.73 -7.06 -19.01
CA LEU A 609 -6.88 -5.92 -18.12
C LEU A 609 -7.72 -4.83 -18.79
N SER A 610 -8.66 -4.26 -18.07
CA SER A 610 -9.40 -3.07 -18.48
C SER A 610 -9.30 -2.03 -17.38
N ILE A 611 -9.01 -0.79 -17.74
CA ILE A 611 -8.89 0.35 -16.83
C ILE A 611 -9.75 1.49 -17.40
N ASP A 612 -10.73 2.00 -16.67
CA ASP A 612 -11.52 3.15 -17.15
C ASP A 612 -10.68 4.42 -17.08
N THR A 613 -10.05 4.73 -15.95
CA THR A 613 -9.15 5.89 -15.80
C THR A 613 -7.80 5.44 -15.25
N PHE A 614 -6.72 5.72 -15.97
CA PHE A 614 -5.36 5.46 -15.52
C PHE A 614 -4.63 6.79 -15.32
N ASP A 615 -4.57 7.25 -14.07
CA ASP A 615 -3.82 8.43 -13.66
C ASP A 615 -2.41 8.04 -13.24
N CYS A 616 -1.42 8.60 -13.90
CA CYS A 616 -0.03 8.22 -13.75
C CYS A 616 0.81 9.47 -13.41
N GLU A 617 1.47 9.46 -12.25
CA GLU A 617 2.30 10.57 -11.76
C GLU A 617 3.77 10.11 -11.59
N ASN A 618 4.72 10.90 -12.09
CA ASN A 618 6.15 10.80 -11.75
C ASN A 618 6.87 9.48 -12.13
N PHE A 619 6.65 8.95 -13.35
CA PHE A 619 7.32 7.73 -13.82
C PHE A 619 8.70 7.93 -14.46
N TYR A 620 9.66 7.10 -14.06
CA TYR A 620 11.01 7.02 -14.65
C TYR A 620 11.23 5.82 -15.59
N TYR A 621 10.34 4.82 -15.59
CA TYR A 621 10.52 3.52 -16.27
C TYR A 621 9.25 3.02 -16.98
N GLU A 622 9.38 1.91 -17.73
CA GLU A 622 8.31 1.12 -18.36
C GLU A 622 7.09 0.98 -17.43
N CYS A 623 6.00 1.68 -17.75
CA CYS A 623 4.78 1.69 -16.93
C CYS A 623 3.98 0.39 -17.09
N LEU A 624 4.02 -0.21 -18.28
CA LEU A 624 3.10 -1.29 -18.64
C LEU A 624 3.84 -2.39 -19.41
N ASP A 625 3.72 -3.65 -18.96
CA ASP A 625 4.23 -4.85 -19.62
C ASP A 625 3.08 -5.83 -19.90
N VAL A 626 2.60 -5.86 -21.14
CA VAL A 626 1.39 -6.61 -21.53
C VAL A 626 1.75 -7.75 -22.47
N GLY A 627 1.55 -8.98 -22.02
CA GLY A 627 1.51 -10.17 -22.86
C GLY A 627 0.09 -10.55 -23.35
N GLY A 628 -0.96 -10.01 -22.73
CA GLY A 628 -2.36 -10.26 -23.07
C GLY A 628 -3.05 -9.04 -23.71
N ILE A 629 -4.26 -8.71 -23.26
CA ILE A 629 -5.01 -7.51 -23.67
C ILE A 629 -5.01 -6.52 -22.52
N CYS A 630 -4.74 -5.24 -22.79
CA CYS A 630 -4.92 -4.14 -21.86
C CYS A 630 -5.74 -3.04 -22.53
N ASN A 631 -6.93 -2.75 -22.02
CA ASN A 631 -7.77 -1.63 -22.46
C ASN A 631 -7.68 -0.52 -21.41
N ILE A 632 -7.41 0.71 -21.84
CA ILE A 632 -7.42 1.91 -21.02
C ILE A 632 -8.39 2.88 -21.70
N SER A 633 -9.46 3.29 -21.02
CA SER A 633 -10.41 4.25 -21.60
C SER A 633 -9.79 5.65 -21.59
N ASP A 634 -9.40 6.14 -20.41
CA ASP A 634 -8.82 7.47 -20.21
C ASP A 634 -7.44 7.33 -19.56
N PHE A 635 -6.39 7.85 -20.22
CA PHE A 635 -5.03 7.86 -19.69
C PHE A 635 -4.59 9.30 -19.38
N ASN A 636 -4.41 9.59 -18.09
CA ASN A 636 -3.89 10.88 -17.63
C ASN A 636 -2.46 10.72 -17.14
N TYR A 637 -1.60 11.63 -17.56
CA TYR A 637 -0.21 11.65 -17.10
C TYR A 637 0.19 13.05 -16.65
N THR A 638 0.65 13.14 -15.41
CA THR A 638 1.20 14.37 -14.84
C THR A 638 2.71 14.18 -14.66
N PRO A 639 3.56 14.84 -15.48
CA PRO A 639 5.00 14.77 -15.31
C PRO A 639 5.43 15.53 -14.05
N ASP A 640 6.40 14.97 -13.33
CA ASP A 640 7.11 15.74 -12.30
C ASP A 640 8.06 16.74 -12.97
N THR A 641 7.73 18.03 -12.92
CA THR A 641 8.61 19.07 -13.44
C THR A 641 9.79 19.39 -12.52
N THR A 642 9.79 18.88 -11.27
CA THR A 642 10.82 19.21 -10.28
C THR A 642 12.12 18.44 -10.47
N PHE A 643 12.10 17.31 -11.19
CA PHE A 643 13.31 16.55 -11.53
C PHE A 643 13.95 17.08 -12.82
N SER A 644 14.72 18.15 -12.69
CA SER A 644 15.48 18.70 -13.80
C SER A 644 16.64 17.77 -14.18
N THR A 645 16.58 17.19 -15.38
CA THR A 645 17.75 16.77 -16.20
C THR A 645 18.65 15.62 -15.72
N ASP A 646 18.34 14.91 -14.64
CA ASP A 646 19.23 13.84 -14.18
C ASP A 646 19.26 12.64 -15.15
N TYR A 647 20.44 12.48 -15.74
CA TYR A 647 20.84 11.43 -16.66
C TYR A 647 20.76 10.06 -15.98
N TYR A 648 19.92 9.16 -16.50
CA TYR A 648 19.87 7.79 -16.00
C TYR A 648 20.61 6.81 -16.92
N TYR A 649 21.50 6.01 -16.32
CA TYR A 649 22.36 5.03 -16.99
C TYR A 649 21.76 3.63 -16.85
N ARG A 650 21.06 3.15 -17.88
CA ARG A 650 20.81 1.71 -18.06
C ARG A 650 21.25 1.30 -19.46
N TYR A 651 21.96 0.18 -19.53
CA TYR A 651 22.51 -0.39 -20.77
C TYR A 651 23.54 0.47 -21.52
N GLY A 652 24.26 1.35 -20.81
CA GLY A 652 25.39 2.09 -21.40
C GLY A 652 25.02 3.22 -22.36
N ALA A 653 23.73 3.53 -22.50
CA ALA A 653 23.24 4.65 -23.29
C ALA A 653 22.51 5.66 -22.41
N ASN A 654 22.83 6.95 -22.57
CA ASN A 654 22.08 8.06 -22.00
C ASN A 654 20.69 8.11 -22.64
N MET A 655 19.74 7.42 -22.04
CA MET A 655 18.33 7.54 -22.42
C MET A 655 17.75 8.65 -21.53
N GLY A 656 17.41 9.80 -22.13
CA GLY A 656 16.52 10.76 -21.47
C GLY A 656 15.22 10.05 -21.05
N PRO A 657 14.40 10.64 -20.15
CA PRO A 657 13.19 10.00 -19.62
C PRO A 657 12.39 9.35 -20.75
N THR A 658 12.45 8.02 -20.82
CA THR A 658 11.88 7.22 -21.90
C THR A 658 10.67 6.54 -21.33
N TYR A 659 9.51 7.13 -21.61
CA TYR A 659 8.22 6.55 -21.29
C TYR A 659 8.02 5.32 -22.19
N SER A 660 7.49 4.23 -21.65
CA SER A 660 7.43 2.96 -22.40
C SER A 660 6.23 2.10 -22.01
N PHE A 661 5.30 1.97 -22.96
CA PHE A 661 4.26 0.95 -22.96
C PHE A 661 4.79 -0.31 -23.65
N ARG A 662 5.34 -1.25 -22.90
CA ARG A 662 5.87 -2.49 -23.46
C ARG A 662 4.73 -3.48 -23.70
N SER A 663 4.46 -3.78 -24.96
CA SER A 663 3.59 -4.89 -25.35
C SER A 663 4.45 -6.04 -25.87
N VAL A 664 4.47 -7.18 -25.16
CA VAL A 664 5.22 -8.42 -25.50
C VAL A 664 4.25 -9.45 -26.07
N ASN A 665 3.93 -9.34 -27.36
CA ASN A 665 2.89 -10.14 -28.04
C ASN A 665 1.44 -9.82 -27.60
N GLY A 666 1.24 -8.80 -26.77
CA GLY A 666 -0.09 -8.35 -26.35
C GLY A 666 -0.70 -7.25 -27.23
N LEU A 667 -1.87 -6.77 -26.81
CA LEU A 667 -2.56 -5.62 -27.37
C LEU A 667 -2.87 -4.60 -26.27
N ILE A 668 -2.31 -3.40 -26.38
CA ILE A 668 -2.68 -2.26 -25.53
C ILE A 668 -3.59 -1.34 -26.33
N LYS A 669 -4.74 -0.94 -25.78
CA LYS A 669 -5.65 0.06 -26.36
C LYS A 669 -5.81 1.21 -25.39
N ILE A 670 -5.63 2.44 -25.86
CA ILE A 670 -5.83 3.68 -25.11
C ILE A 670 -6.85 4.51 -25.89
N ALA A 671 -8.07 4.66 -25.36
CA ALA A 671 -9.17 5.31 -26.09
C ALA A 671 -9.07 6.85 -26.05
N ASP A 672 -8.50 7.40 -24.99
CA ASP A 672 -8.10 8.80 -24.90
C ASP A 672 -6.73 8.88 -24.19
N ILE A 673 -5.73 9.40 -24.90
CA ILE A 673 -4.38 9.60 -24.36
C ILE A 673 -4.11 11.06 -23.95
N GLY A 674 -5.08 11.96 -24.18
CA GLY A 674 -4.94 13.39 -23.94
C GLY A 674 -3.68 14.00 -24.57
N THR A 675 -3.07 14.96 -23.86
CA THR A 675 -1.81 15.60 -24.25
C THR A 675 -0.60 14.84 -23.72
N PHE A 676 -0.35 13.64 -24.26
CA PHE A 676 0.80 12.84 -23.84
C PHE A 676 2.12 13.31 -24.48
N LYS A 677 3.07 13.73 -23.64
CA LYS A 677 4.43 14.14 -24.01
C LYS A 677 5.42 13.04 -23.68
N GLY A 678 5.48 11.99 -24.50
CA GLY A 678 6.40 10.89 -24.25
C GLY A 678 6.75 10.02 -25.46
N ARG A 679 7.60 9.02 -25.21
CA ARG A 679 7.93 7.95 -26.16
C ARG A 679 6.96 6.79 -25.92
N ILE A 680 6.69 6.00 -26.95
CA ILE A 680 5.95 4.74 -26.84
C ILE A 680 6.88 3.64 -27.34
N TYR A 681 7.12 2.63 -26.51
CA TYR A 681 8.06 1.56 -26.77
C TYR A 681 7.34 0.24 -27.02
N VAL A 682 7.12 -0.12 -28.28
CA VAL A 682 6.45 -1.39 -28.62
C VAL A 682 7.51 -2.47 -28.92
N ASN A 683 7.39 -3.66 -28.31
CA ASN A 683 8.36 -4.76 -28.46
C ASN A 683 7.66 -6.09 -28.83
N GLY A 684 7.37 -6.28 -30.12
CA GLY A 684 6.74 -7.49 -30.65
C GLY A 684 5.21 -7.56 -30.53
N GLY A 685 4.58 -6.69 -29.73
CA GLY A 685 3.12 -6.57 -29.66
C GLY A 685 2.53 -5.41 -30.46
N ARG A 686 1.28 -5.05 -30.15
CA ARG A 686 0.53 -3.95 -30.77
C ARG A 686 0.04 -2.95 -29.71
N VAL A 687 0.13 -1.66 -30.02
CA VAL A 687 -0.42 -0.56 -29.20
C VAL A 687 -1.33 0.29 -30.07
N GLN A 688 -2.55 0.55 -29.62
CA GLN A 688 -3.52 1.43 -30.27
C GLN A 688 -3.78 2.61 -29.34
N VAL A 689 -3.66 3.83 -29.86
CA VAL A 689 -3.94 5.07 -29.14
C VAL A 689 -4.92 5.88 -29.98
N LYS A 690 -5.91 6.51 -29.37
CA LYS A 690 -6.87 7.36 -30.07
C LYS A 690 -6.75 8.82 -29.59
N GLY A 691 -6.94 9.77 -30.51
CA GLY A 691 -7.07 11.20 -30.18
C GLY A 691 -5.76 11.92 -29.85
N SER A 692 -4.59 11.35 -30.16
CA SER A 692 -3.30 11.95 -29.83
C SER A 692 -3.05 13.25 -30.61
N THR A 693 -2.83 14.37 -29.94
CA THR A 693 -2.67 15.69 -30.55
C THR A 693 -1.22 16.08 -30.89
N GLU A 694 -0.21 15.33 -30.42
CA GLU A 694 1.22 15.67 -30.60
C GLU A 694 2.02 14.60 -31.36
N SER A 695 3.15 15.04 -31.93
CA SER A 695 4.12 14.18 -32.60
C SER A 695 4.85 13.28 -31.59
N PHE A 696 4.46 12.01 -31.49
CA PHE A 696 5.21 11.03 -30.69
C PHE A 696 6.68 10.96 -31.16
N THR A 697 7.63 11.14 -30.24
CA THR A 697 9.02 10.77 -30.50
C THR A 697 9.10 9.24 -30.45
N LYS A 698 9.36 8.62 -31.61
CA LYS A 698 9.25 7.16 -31.75
C LYS A 698 10.50 6.47 -31.25
N SER A 699 10.33 5.40 -30.47
CA SER A 699 11.39 4.42 -30.19
C SER A 699 10.76 3.03 -30.22
N LEU A 700 10.44 2.57 -31.43
CA LEU A 700 9.88 1.23 -31.66
C LEU A 700 11.02 0.23 -31.74
N VAL A 701 10.90 -0.91 -31.07
CA VAL A 701 11.88 -2.00 -31.11
C VAL A 701 11.32 -3.19 -31.89
N THR A 702 12.22 -4.02 -32.40
CA THR A 702 12.04 -5.14 -33.33
C THR A 702 10.65 -5.80 -33.26
N GLY A 703 9.81 -5.56 -34.27
CA GLY A 703 8.56 -6.28 -34.49
C GLY A 703 7.27 -5.64 -33.94
N GLY A 704 7.33 -4.50 -33.26
CA GLY A 704 6.13 -3.82 -32.74
C GLY A 704 5.38 -2.93 -33.74
N ILE A 705 4.06 -2.76 -33.53
CA ILE A 705 3.20 -1.80 -34.25
C ILE A 705 2.53 -0.84 -33.26
N LEU A 706 2.64 0.46 -33.50
CA LEU A 706 1.86 1.51 -32.83
C LEU A 706 0.84 2.08 -33.81
N GLU A 707 -0.43 2.16 -33.42
CA GLU A 707 -1.50 2.73 -34.24
C GLU A 707 -2.10 3.93 -33.52
N SER A 708 -2.10 5.06 -34.20
CA SER A 708 -2.77 6.28 -33.79
C SER A 708 -4.07 6.40 -34.59
N ILE A 709 -5.19 6.21 -33.92
CA ILE A 709 -6.55 6.38 -34.42
C ILE A 709 -6.92 7.84 -34.20
N ASP A 710 -7.57 8.47 -35.19
CA ASP A 710 -7.89 9.90 -35.15
C ASP A 710 -6.64 10.77 -34.82
N HIS A 711 -5.54 10.50 -35.54
CA HIS A 711 -4.25 11.16 -35.38
C HIS A 711 -4.40 12.69 -35.47
N GLU A 712 -3.72 13.40 -34.56
CA GLU A 712 -3.81 14.85 -34.41
C GLU A 712 -5.24 15.35 -34.09
N GLY A 713 -6.08 14.48 -33.52
CA GLY A 713 -7.48 14.77 -33.18
C GLY A 713 -8.40 14.83 -34.40
N VAL A 714 -7.94 14.40 -35.59
CA VAL A 714 -8.73 14.45 -36.83
C VAL A 714 -9.47 13.12 -37.02
N SER A 715 -10.80 13.15 -36.94
CA SER A 715 -11.62 11.94 -37.07
C SER A 715 -11.35 11.21 -38.40
N GLY A 716 -11.07 9.90 -38.29
CA GLY A 716 -10.73 9.04 -39.43
C GLY A 716 -9.29 9.18 -39.92
N ALA A 717 -8.44 10.03 -39.34
CA ALA A 717 -7.03 10.13 -39.71
C ALA A 717 -6.20 9.03 -39.02
N ASN A 718 -6.26 7.80 -39.52
CA ASN A 718 -5.54 6.69 -38.91
C ASN A 718 -4.08 6.62 -39.39
N LYS A 719 -3.16 6.28 -38.48
CA LYS A 719 -1.73 6.19 -38.76
C LYS A 719 -1.08 5.05 -37.98
N ALA A 720 -0.44 4.13 -38.67
CA ALA A 720 0.37 3.06 -38.08
C ALA A 720 1.86 3.37 -38.18
N PHE A 721 2.61 3.01 -37.16
CA PHE A 721 4.04 3.17 -37.02
C PHE A 721 4.67 1.78 -36.79
N PHE A 722 5.72 1.47 -37.54
CA PHE A 722 6.37 0.15 -37.52
C PHE A 722 7.79 0.24 -36.96
N SER A 723 8.27 -0.85 -36.35
CA SER A 723 9.61 -0.91 -35.75
C SER A 723 10.77 -0.59 -36.70
N SER A 724 10.57 -0.77 -38.01
CA SER A 724 11.55 -0.39 -39.03
C SER A 724 11.71 1.13 -39.19
N GLY A 725 10.87 1.92 -38.51
CA GLY A 725 10.76 3.36 -38.71
C GLY A 725 9.74 3.76 -39.76
N ASN A 726 9.01 2.82 -40.38
CA ASN A 726 8.00 3.14 -41.39
C ASN A 726 6.70 3.68 -40.78
N THR A 727 5.96 4.49 -41.54
CA THR A 727 4.61 4.94 -41.21
C THR A 727 3.63 4.71 -42.33
N VAL A 728 2.50 4.07 -42.02
CA VAL A 728 1.35 3.95 -42.92
C VAL A 728 0.28 4.93 -42.46
N ALA A 729 -0.20 5.81 -43.33
CA ALA A 729 -1.25 6.77 -43.01
C ALA A 729 -2.31 6.79 -44.12
N ASN A 730 -3.49 7.32 -43.79
CA ASN A 730 -4.53 7.60 -44.77
C ASN A 730 -4.06 8.65 -45.80
N GLU A 731 -4.34 8.39 -47.07
CA GLU A 731 -4.04 9.27 -48.20
C GLU A 731 -5.34 9.54 -48.97
N THR A 732 -5.69 10.81 -49.06
CA THR A 732 -6.95 11.27 -49.65
C THR A 732 -6.74 12.04 -50.94
N THR A 733 -5.50 12.46 -51.24
CA THR A 733 -5.19 13.28 -52.42
C THR A 733 -4.80 12.43 -53.63
N THR A 734 -3.89 11.47 -53.44
CA THR A 734 -3.46 10.54 -54.49
C THR A 734 -4.16 9.20 -54.28
N ARG A 735 -5.26 8.98 -55.00
CA ARG A 735 -6.09 7.77 -54.96
C ARG A 735 -6.26 7.18 -56.35
N HIS A 736 -6.48 5.87 -56.43
CA HIS A 736 -6.82 5.20 -57.69
C HIS A 736 -8.30 5.42 -57.99
N THR A 737 -9.17 5.12 -57.04
CA THR A 737 -10.61 5.42 -57.11
C THR A 737 -10.97 6.56 -56.15
N ALA A 738 -11.87 7.46 -56.58
CA ALA A 738 -12.26 8.61 -55.77
C ALA A 738 -13.14 8.27 -54.54
N SER A 739 -13.56 7.01 -54.37
CA SER A 739 -14.32 6.53 -53.22
C SER A 739 -13.40 5.97 -52.14
N GLY A 740 -13.56 6.40 -50.89
CA GLY A 740 -12.82 5.82 -49.76
C GLY A 740 -11.44 6.43 -49.51
N VAL A 741 -10.51 5.62 -49.00
CA VAL A 741 -9.21 6.04 -48.48
C VAL A 741 -8.12 5.11 -49.01
N ALA A 742 -7.06 5.68 -49.59
CA ALA A 742 -5.85 4.93 -49.91
C ALA A 742 -4.89 4.92 -48.70
N TRP A 743 -3.96 3.97 -48.65
CA TRP A 743 -2.97 3.89 -47.57
C TRP A 743 -1.57 4.14 -48.08
N LYS A 744 -0.85 5.07 -47.45
CA LYS A 744 0.49 5.51 -47.86
C LYS A 744 1.55 5.13 -46.83
N CYS A 745 2.51 4.29 -47.20
CA CYS A 745 3.71 4.02 -46.38
C CYS A 745 4.85 5.00 -46.74
N THR A 746 5.40 5.65 -45.72
CA THR A 746 6.53 6.59 -45.79
C THR A 746 7.62 6.22 -44.76
N GLN A 747 8.82 6.82 -44.88
CA GLN A 747 10.04 6.63 -44.03
C GLN A 747 10.94 5.45 -44.43
N THR A 748 12.05 5.22 -43.70
CA THR A 748 13.15 4.33 -44.14
C THR A 748 12.86 2.85 -43.86
N GLY A 749 13.06 1.95 -44.85
CA GLY A 749 13.07 0.49 -44.66
C GLY A 749 11.93 -0.26 -45.36
N SER A 750 11.46 -1.37 -44.77
CA SER A 750 10.35 -2.19 -45.27
C SER A 750 9.23 -2.31 -44.22
N CYS A 751 7.97 -2.17 -44.62
CA CYS A 751 6.77 -2.32 -43.78
C CYS A 751 5.88 -3.42 -44.38
N THR A 752 5.33 -4.33 -43.56
CA THR A 752 4.31 -5.30 -43.99
C THR A 752 2.98 -4.92 -43.34
N LEU A 753 1.97 -4.68 -44.15
CA LEU A 753 0.61 -4.36 -43.71
C LEU A 753 -0.30 -5.54 -44.00
N SER A 754 -1.06 -5.99 -43.00
CA SER A 754 -2.14 -6.95 -43.19
C SER A 754 -3.38 -6.22 -43.71
N LEU A 755 -3.89 -6.62 -44.88
CA LEU A 755 -5.04 -6.00 -45.54
C LEU A 755 -6.37 -6.63 -45.11
N GLY A 756 -6.31 -7.82 -44.49
CA GLY A 756 -7.47 -8.54 -43.99
C GLY A 756 -7.38 -10.04 -44.21
N LYS A 757 -8.41 -10.76 -43.75
CA LYS A 757 -8.60 -12.19 -44.04
C LYS A 757 -9.80 -12.35 -44.98
N ILE A 758 -9.59 -13.05 -46.08
CA ILE A 758 -10.64 -13.37 -47.05
C ILE A 758 -11.08 -14.81 -46.86
N VAL A 759 -12.39 -15.07 -46.89
CA VAL A 759 -12.93 -16.43 -46.84
C VAL A 759 -12.93 -16.99 -48.25
N VAL A 760 -12.30 -18.15 -48.42
CA VAL A 760 -12.17 -18.83 -49.72
C VAL A 760 -12.85 -20.20 -49.68
N SER A 761 -13.34 -20.69 -50.81
CA SER A 761 -13.79 -22.09 -50.94
C SER A 761 -12.65 -23.00 -51.38
N ALA A 762 -12.73 -24.27 -50.98
CA ALA A 762 -11.78 -25.29 -51.39
C ALA A 762 -11.82 -25.52 -52.91
N ASN A 763 -10.66 -25.71 -53.51
CA ASN A 763 -10.45 -26.05 -54.92
C ASN A 763 -10.97 -25.03 -55.94
N SER A 764 -11.39 -23.84 -55.51
CA SER A 764 -11.70 -22.70 -56.39
C SER A 764 -10.46 -21.84 -56.61
N ALA A 765 -10.26 -21.35 -57.83
CA ALA A 765 -9.26 -20.31 -58.07
C ALA A 765 -9.71 -19.00 -57.41
N VAL A 766 -8.82 -18.41 -56.62
CA VAL A 766 -9.01 -17.12 -55.94
C VAL A 766 -7.95 -16.16 -56.49
N THR A 767 -8.38 -15.03 -57.01
CA THR A 767 -7.51 -13.94 -57.46
C THR A 767 -7.64 -12.78 -56.49
N VAL A 768 -6.50 -12.31 -55.98
CA VAL A 768 -6.41 -11.12 -55.13
C VAL A 768 -5.58 -10.09 -55.86
N GLY A 769 -6.10 -8.87 -55.98
CA GLY A 769 -5.44 -7.74 -56.61
C GLY A 769 -5.44 -6.52 -55.71
N ILE A 770 -4.40 -5.69 -55.82
CA ILE A 770 -4.34 -4.36 -55.19
C ILE A 770 -3.76 -3.37 -56.19
N TRP A 771 -4.26 -2.13 -56.15
CA TRP A 771 -3.66 -1.03 -56.88
C TRP A 771 -2.55 -0.39 -56.06
N THR A 772 -1.44 -0.07 -56.71
CA THR A 772 -0.25 0.47 -56.05
C THR A 772 0.29 1.67 -56.82
N TYR A 773 0.79 2.67 -56.10
CA TYR A 773 1.43 3.87 -56.64
C TYR A 773 2.73 4.08 -55.89
N LYS A 774 3.83 4.31 -56.60
CA LYS A 774 5.16 4.52 -55.97
C LYS A 774 5.76 5.83 -56.44
N SER A 775 6.39 6.56 -55.54
CA SER A 775 6.97 7.87 -55.87
C SER A 775 8.35 7.77 -56.55
N HIS A 776 8.93 6.57 -56.62
CA HIS A 776 10.25 6.32 -57.19
C HIS A 776 10.26 5.01 -57.97
N ALA A 777 10.89 4.98 -59.15
CA ALA A 777 10.78 3.85 -60.08
C ALA A 777 11.50 2.58 -59.58
N SER A 778 12.75 2.71 -59.10
CA SER A 778 13.60 1.59 -58.68
C SER A 778 13.66 1.34 -57.17
N ASN A 779 13.62 2.38 -56.34
CA ASN A 779 13.86 2.27 -54.90
C ASN A 779 12.61 1.81 -54.14
N ALA A 780 11.46 2.46 -54.36
CA ALA A 780 10.22 2.09 -53.71
C ALA A 780 9.57 0.87 -54.40
N LYS A 781 9.13 -0.12 -53.63
CA LYS A 781 8.51 -1.35 -54.16
C LYS A 781 7.29 -1.76 -53.32
N ALA A 782 6.22 -2.21 -53.97
CA ALA A 782 5.09 -2.87 -53.31
C ALA A 782 5.05 -4.35 -53.72
N THR A 783 4.81 -5.24 -52.76
CA THR A 783 4.70 -6.69 -52.97
C THR A 783 3.43 -7.19 -52.31
N LEU A 784 2.47 -7.68 -53.09
CA LEU A 784 1.32 -8.41 -52.58
C LEU A 784 1.79 -9.81 -52.14
N LYS A 785 1.44 -10.19 -50.91
CA LYS A 785 1.84 -11.45 -50.28
C LYS A 785 0.63 -12.21 -49.79
N ILE A 786 0.54 -13.48 -50.16
CA ILE A 786 -0.34 -14.46 -49.53
C ILE A 786 0.59 -15.40 -48.75
N PRO A 787 0.64 -15.30 -47.41
CA PRO A 787 1.51 -16.13 -46.57
C PRO A 787 1.31 -17.63 -46.83
N ALA A 788 2.35 -18.42 -46.59
CA ALA A 788 2.24 -19.88 -46.69
C ALA A 788 1.22 -20.40 -45.68
N ASP A 789 0.35 -21.30 -46.13
CA ASP A 789 -0.62 -22.02 -45.30
C ASP A 789 -0.63 -23.49 -45.72
N PRO A 790 0.28 -24.32 -45.16
CA PRO A 790 0.39 -25.72 -45.52
C PRO A 790 -0.89 -26.52 -45.27
N LEU A 791 -1.71 -26.10 -44.30
CA LEU A 791 -3.00 -26.75 -44.00
C LEU A 791 -4.00 -26.57 -45.15
N ARG A 792 -3.92 -25.44 -45.86
CA ARG A 792 -4.73 -25.14 -47.05
C ARG A 792 -3.99 -25.38 -48.36
N GLY A 793 -2.86 -26.08 -48.33
CA GLY A 793 -2.07 -26.44 -49.51
C GLY A 793 -1.41 -25.24 -50.21
N LEU A 794 -1.20 -24.13 -49.51
CA LEU A 794 -0.60 -22.91 -50.08
C LEU A 794 0.86 -22.77 -49.67
N ALA A 795 1.75 -22.72 -50.67
CA ALA A 795 3.09 -22.15 -50.48
C ALA A 795 3.02 -20.61 -50.48
N LEU A 796 4.02 -19.93 -49.92
CA LEU A 796 4.13 -18.47 -49.96
C LEU A 796 3.99 -17.97 -51.41
N GLN A 797 2.98 -17.16 -51.67
CA GLN A 797 2.77 -16.53 -52.97
C GLN A 797 3.12 -15.05 -52.88
N THR A 798 3.89 -14.56 -53.85
CA THR A 798 4.20 -13.14 -53.97
C THR A 798 4.04 -12.65 -55.41
N VAL A 799 3.67 -11.38 -55.55
CA VAL A 799 3.73 -10.62 -56.80
C VAL A 799 4.12 -9.19 -56.46
N ASP A 800 4.97 -8.56 -57.27
CA ASP A 800 5.49 -7.23 -56.97
C ASP A 800 5.40 -6.26 -58.14
N THR A 801 5.62 -4.97 -57.85
CA THR A 801 5.59 -3.87 -58.83
C THR A 801 6.84 -3.77 -59.72
N SER A 802 7.43 -4.90 -60.13
CA SER A 802 8.71 -4.97 -60.86
C SER A 802 8.85 -3.90 -61.98
N SER A 803 9.85 -3.02 -61.82
CA SER A 803 10.35 -1.99 -62.77
C SER A 803 9.39 -0.96 -63.39
N THR A 804 8.18 -0.78 -62.88
CA THR A 804 7.26 0.23 -63.44
C THR A 804 7.71 1.69 -63.21
N SER A 805 7.20 2.62 -64.03
CA SER A 805 7.39 4.07 -63.89
C SER A 805 7.01 4.58 -62.50
N ALA A 806 7.74 5.57 -62.00
CA ALA A 806 7.31 6.32 -60.82
C ALA A 806 6.01 7.10 -61.13
N ASN A 807 5.22 7.37 -60.10
CA ASN A 807 4.04 8.23 -60.16
C ASN A 807 2.91 7.75 -61.09
N THR A 808 2.76 6.43 -61.23
CA THR A 808 1.67 5.81 -61.98
C THR A 808 1.03 4.69 -61.17
N TRP A 809 -0.30 4.57 -61.23
CA TRP A 809 -1.03 3.46 -60.63
C TRP A 809 -0.79 2.15 -61.40
N VAL A 810 -0.50 1.09 -60.67
CA VAL A 810 -0.23 -0.25 -61.20
C VAL A 810 -0.97 -1.26 -60.34
N LYS A 811 -1.81 -2.07 -60.97
CA LYS A 811 -2.43 -3.23 -60.33
C LYS A 811 -1.42 -4.37 -60.23
N ILE A 812 -1.26 -4.94 -59.04
CA ILE A 812 -0.56 -6.21 -58.84
C ILE A 812 -1.57 -7.23 -58.35
N GLU A 813 -1.58 -8.41 -58.97
CA GLU A 813 -2.56 -9.45 -58.68
C GLU A 813 -1.95 -10.85 -58.69
N LYS A 814 -2.53 -11.74 -57.89
CA LYS A 814 -2.08 -13.11 -57.74
C LYS A 814 -3.26 -14.05 -57.63
N THR A 815 -3.25 -15.08 -58.48
CA THR A 815 -4.20 -16.20 -58.42
C THR A 815 -3.58 -17.37 -57.66
N PHE A 816 -4.37 -17.99 -56.77
CA PHE A 816 -4.02 -19.21 -56.03
C PHE A 816 -5.24 -20.12 -55.89
N THR A 817 -5.03 -21.38 -55.50
CA THR A 817 -6.10 -22.37 -55.33
C THR A 817 -5.91 -23.09 -54.00
N PRO A 818 -6.71 -22.78 -52.96
CA PRO A 818 -6.61 -23.42 -51.66
C PRO A 818 -7.21 -24.84 -51.72
N THR A 819 -6.58 -25.81 -51.07
CA THR A 819 -7.10 -27.19 -51.03
C THR A 819 -8.26 -27.37 -50.05
N LEU A 820 -8.42 -26.42 -49.11
CA LEU A 820 -9.47 -26.39 -48.09
C LEU A 820 -10.08 -25.00 -47.98
N ALA A 821 -11.37 -24.94 -47.62
CA ALA A 821 -12.06 -23.69 -47.37
C ALA A 821 -11.60 -23.03 -46.06
N GLY A 822 -11.76 -21.72 -45.96
CA GLY A 822 -11.52 -20.98 -44.72
C GLY A 822 -10.91 -19.60 -44.93
N PRO A 823 -10.54 -18.91 -43.84
CA PRO A 823 -9.93 -17.59 -43.92
C PRO A 823 -8.45 -17.66 -44.33
N ILE A 824 -8.03 -16.81 -45.27
CA ILE A 824 -6.64 -16.62 -45.69
C ILE A 824 -6.26 -15.16 -45.50
N GLU A 825 -5.11 -14.90 -44.87
CA GLU A 825 -4.58 -13.56 -44.68
C GLU A 825 -3.96 -13.00 -45.97
N ILE A 826 -4.28 -11.75 -46.28
CA ILE A 826 -3.68 -10.99 -47.39
C ILE A 826 -2.81 -9.89 -46.80
N GLN A 827 -1.57 -9.80 -47.29
CA GLN A 827 -0.60 -8.81 -46.84
C GLN A 827 -0.03 -8.03 -48.02
N VAL A 828 0.45 -6.82 -47.76
CA VAL A 828 1.30 -6.08 -48.68
C VAL A 828 2.57 -5.64 -47.98
N GLU A 829 3.70 -5.93 -48.61
CA GLU A 829 5.01 -5.51 -48.15
C GLU A 829 5.51 -4.36 -49.02
N MET A 830 5.77 -3.22 -48.41
CA MET A 830 6.31 -2.03 -49.07
C MET A 830 7.78 -1.89 -48.66
N GLN A 831 8.69 -1.89 -49.62
CA GLN A 831 10.12 -2.11 -49.43
C GLN A 831 10.99 -0.98 -49.99
N ASN A 832 12.22 -0.91 -49.46
CA ASN A 832 13.28 0.08 -49.74
C ASN A 832 12.78 1.54 -49.79
N LEU A 833 11.93 1.85 -48.82
CA LEU A 833 11.51 3.22 -48.59
C LEU A 833 12.66 4.02 -47.97
N THR A 834 12.71 5.32 -48.26
CA THR A 834 13.65 6.30 -47.72
C THR A 834 12.88 7.50 -47.19
N SER A 835 13.55 8.48 -46.60
CA SER A 835 12.92 9.73 -46.18
C SER A 835 12.32 10.56 -47.33
N SER A 836 12.65 10.24 -48.59
CA SER A 836 12.25 11.00 -49.78
C SER A 836 11.30 10.24 -50.72
N ASN A 837 10.91 9.01 -50.41
CA ASN A 837 10.01 8.23 -51.27
C ASN A 837 8.86 7.57 -50.47
N TYR A 838 7.86 7.06 -51.19
CA TYR A 838 6.68 6.44 -50.61
C TYR A 838 6.00 5.46 -51.56
N VAL A 839 5.17 4.60 -50.98
CA VAL A 839 4.22 3.71 -51.69
C VAL A 839 2.81 4.00 -51.18
N ILE A 840 1.85 4.05 -52.09
CA ILE A 840 0.42 4.13 -51.80
C ILE A 840 -0.22 2.85 -52.33
N ILE A 841 -1.17 2.32 -51.59
CA ILE A 841 -2.01 1.20 -52.01
C ILE A 841 -3.48 1.61 -51.95
N ASP A 842 -4.28 1.04 -52.84
CA ASP A 842 -5.70 1.33 -52.96
C ASP A 842 -6.44 0.11 -53.53
N ASP A 843 -7.77 0.12 -53.43
CA ASP A 843 -8.69 -0.82 -54.09
C ASP A 843 -8.27 -2.30 -53.99
N LEU A 844 -8.49 -2.92 -52.82
CA LEU A 844 -8.36 -4.38 -52.66
C LEU A 844 -9.48 -5.10 -53.42
N GLU A 845 -9.10 -5.86 -54.44
CA GLU A 845 -10.00 -6.65 -55.27
C GLU A 845 -9.82 -8.13 -54.97
N VAL A 846 -10.93 -8.84 -54.76
CA VAL A 846 -10.94 -10.29 -54.52
C VAL A 846 -12.02 -10.91 -55.38
N SER A 847 -11.64 -11.87 -56.23
CA SER A 847 -12.57 -12.66 -57.03
C SER A 847 -12.32 -14.14 -56.85
N GLN A 848 -13.38 -14.93 -56.86
CA GLN A 848 -13.31 -16.37 -56.73
C GLN A 848 -14.16 -17.03 -57.81
N ALA A 849 -13.62 -18.09 -58.44
CA ALA A 849 -14.26 -18.89 -59.47
C ALA A 849 -15.24 -19.94 -58.94
#